data_AF-A0A359LNT0-F1
#
_entry.id   AF-A0A359LNT0-F1
#
_cell.length_a   1.000
_cell.length_b   1.000
_cell.length_c   1.000
_cell.angle_alpha   90.00
_cell.angle_beta   90.00
_cell.angle_gamma   90.00
#
_symmetry.space_group_name_H-M   'P 1'
#
loop_
_entity.id
_entity.type
_entity.pdbx_description
1 polymer ?
#
loop_
_entity_poly.entity_id
_entity_poly.type
_entity_poly.pdbx_seq_one_letter_code
_entity_poly.pdbx_strand_id
1 'polypeptide(L)'
;VCGEETALIASLEGFAGRPRPRPPFPAEKGLYGLPTNINNVETWYNIAPIVTKGPAWFTETGSVKSAGTKVFSLVGKIQSTGLVEMPLGTPLKTFVYDIGEGAPGGRAIKAVQTGGPSGGCIPQEMFDTPVDYETLAQIGSIMGSGGMVVMDEDNCMVDVARYFIEFTHSESCGKCVPCRVGLDQSLRLLNAFTEGKAAEADLDRLDELGRMVRDTSLCGLGQSAPNPVLTTMRHFRHEYEDHIRAHRCRAGVCEELAVSPCENSCPLHMNIPRFLSLLTEGRLEDAFECVVMDNPLPASTGRVCQHPCNNRCRRSNIDQSIMMRDVHRFIADSVYGTPAFDGLAERIARRKLPATGKRFAIAGAGPTGLACGFYLALLGHEVTIYEAHGEPGGMLRYAIPEYRLPKEVLRREIELIERLGIRLVYHTRIGFDIPLNELDEKYDAVFLSIGTWKESWVYLAGTELKGVWPALPFLEAVAKGETVELGRRVAVIGGGNAAIDSARTALRLGCEVTIVYRRERKDMPAIKEETDTAEHEGVRFRFLATPHRIVGDAEGKVKALESVKTRLGEFDASGRRRPVPTDEIVRLECDAVILAVGETVDLDFAKASGLKVKDSGTIEVDRYTMETSRARFYAGGDLISGASNVSNAMGYGKKAARLMDERIMGAYRWDQLGLGMSYSQEPPDEPEAL
;
A
#
# COMPACT_ATOMS: atom_id res chain seq x y z
N VAL A 1 -23.93 26.18 -12.42
CA VAL A 1 -24.87 25.66 -11.38
C VAL A 1 -25.43 26.83 -10.56
N CYS A 2 -26.77 26.98 -10.49
CA CYS A 2 -27.43 28.00 -9.64
C CYS A 2 -27.67 27.45 -8.22
N GLY A 3 -26.59 27.08 -7.52
CA GLY A 3 -26.66 26.43 -6.19
C GLY A 3 -26.97 27.36 -5.02
N GLU A 4 -27.12 28.67 -5.27
CA GLU A 4 -27.40 29.69 -4.26
C GLU A 4 -28.76 30.33 -4.55
N GLU A 5 -29.54 30.61 -3.50
CA GLU A 5 -30.94 31.03 -3.62
C GLU A 5 -31.14 32.32 -4.45
N THR A 6 -30.27 33.33 -4.30
CA THR A 6 -30.36 34.57 -5.07
C THR A 6 -29.91 34.40 -6.51
N ALA A 7 -28.99 33.45 -6.78
CA ALA A 7 -28.61 33.07 -8.13
C ALA A 7 -29.77 32.36 -8.86
N LEU A 8 -30.49 31.47 -8.17
CA LEU A 8 -31.69 30.82 -8.69
C LEU A 8 -32.79 31.85 -8.99
N ILE A 9 -33.05 32.78 -8.07
CA ILE A 9 -34.00 33.88 -8.28
C ILE A 9 -33.62 34.70 -9.51
N ALA A 10 -32.35 35.12 -9.62
CA ALA A 10 -31.89 35.89 -10.77
C ALA A 10 -32.13 35.15 -12.09
N SER A 11 -31.92 33.83 -12.12
CA SER A 11 -32.22 33.00 -13.29
C SER A 11 -33.72 32.94 -13.60
N LEU A 12 -34.59 32.80 -12.59
CA LEU A 12 -36.05 32.82 -12.75
C LEU A 12 -36.58 34.18 -13.22
N GLU A 13 -35.90 35.25 -12.84
CA GLU A 13 -36.17 36.62 -13.29
C GLU A 13 -35.66 36.91 -14.72
N GLY A 14 -35.01 35.94 -15.38
CA GLY A 14 -34.47 36.09 -16.74
C GLY A 14 -33.08 36.74 -16.80
N PHE A 15 -32.41 36.91 -15.67
CA PHE A 15 -31.02 37.38 -15.61
C PHE A 15 -30.02 36.21 -15.58
N ALA A 16 -28.74 36.50 -15.79
CA ALA A 16 -27.69 35.52 -15.51
C ALA A 16 -27.74 35.12 -14.02
N GLY A 17 -27.66 33.81 -13.74
CA GLY A 17 -27.73 33.22 -12.40
C GLY A 17 -26.52 33.56 -11.52
N ARG A 18 -26.35 34.83 -11.17
CA ARG A 18 -25.27 35.36 -10.36
C ARG A 18 -25.77 35.73 -8.97
N PRO A 19 -25.11 35.27 -7.89
CA PRO A 19 -25.57 35.55 -6.54
C PRO A 19 -25.44 37.05 -6.18
N ARG A 20 -26.36 37.53 -5.35
CA ARG A 20 -26.41 38.86 -4.77
C ARG A 20 -26.10 38.78 -3.26
N PRO A 21 -25.39 39.76 -2.67
CA PRO A 21 -25.17 39.77 -1.23
C PRO A 21 -26.49 39.82 -0.46
N ARG A 22 -26.55 39.14 0.68
CA ARG A 22 -27.64 39.19 1.65
C ARG A 22 -27.12 39.94 2.89
N PRO A 23 -27.93 40.78 3.56
CA PRO A 23 -29.34 41.12 3.29
C PRO A 23 -29.56 42.07 2.08
N PRO A 24 -30.82 42.20 1.57
CA PRO A 24 -32.03 41.54 2.07
C PRO A 24 -32.06 40.04 1.76
N PHE A 25 -32.62 39.26 2.68
CA PHE A 25 -32.82 37.82 2.45
C PHE A 25 -34.03 37.59 1.52
N PRO A 26 -34.06 36.53 0.70
CA PRO A 26 -35.20 36.25 -0.17
C PRO A 26 -36.55 36.17 0.55
N ALA A 27 -36.55 35.71 1.81
CA ALA A 27 -37.75 35.68 2.66
C ALA A 27 -38.35 37.07 2.90
N GLU A 28 -37.56 38.14 2.81
CA GLU A 28 -38.02 39.53 2.91
C GLU A 28 -38.27 40.12 1.51
N LYS A 29 -37.33 39.92 0.58
CA LYS A 29 -37.37 40.46 -0.77
C LYS A 29 -36.67 39.50 -1.75
N GLY A 30 -37.44 38.58 -2.31
CA GLY A 30 -36.99 37.55 -3.23
C GLY A 30 -37.46 37.77 -4.67
N LEU A 31 -38.13 36.77 -5.24
CA LEU A 31 -38.58 36.73 -6.63
C LEU A 31 -39.51 37.90 -6.95
N TYR A 32 -39.15 38.71 -7.95
CA TYR A 32 -39.86 39.93 -8.36
C TYR A 32 -40.03 40.94 -7.22
N GLY A 33 -39.12 40.91 -6.23
CA GLY A 33 -39.17 41.77 -5.06
C GLY A 33 -40.21 41.36 -4.01
N LEU A 34 -40.83 40.18 -4.14
CA LEU A 34 -41.79 39.66 -3.18
C LEU A 34 -41.12 38.69 -2.18
N PRO A 35 -41.60 38.60 -0.93
CA PRO A 35 -41.19 37.57 0.02
C PRO A 35 -41.23 36.17 -0.60
N THR A 36 -40.08 35.50 -0.68
CA THR A 36 -39.93 34.20 -1.34
C THR A 36 -39.13 33.25 -0.46
N ASN A 37 -39.69 32.07 -0.20
CA ASN A 37 -38.99 31.03 0.55
C ASN A 37 -38.52 29.93 -0.42
N ILE A 38 -37.21 29.69 -0.46
CA ILE A 38 -36.60 28.69 -1.34
C ILE A 38 -36.06 27.57 -0.45
N ASN A 39 -36.54 26.36 -0.68
CA ASN A 39 -36.12 25.17 0.06
C ASN A 39 -35.96 23.98 -0.87
N ASN A 40 -35.15 23.02 -0.44
CA ASN A 40 -35.01 21.74 -1.12
C ASN A 40 -36.35 20.97 -1.07
N VAL A 41 -36.66 20.22 -2.13
CA VAL A 41 -37.81 19.32 -2.20
C VAL A 41 -37.83 18.35 -1.02
N GLU A 42 -36.67 17.87 -0.58
CA GLU A 42 -36.51 17.01 0.60
C GLU A 42 -37.01 17.70 1.90
N THR A 43 -36.75 19.01 2.06
CA THR A 43 -37.28 19.77 3.19
C THR A 43 -38.80 19.82 3.16
N TRP A 44 -39.39 20.08 1.99
CA TRP A 44 -40.84 20.11 1.82
C TRP A 44 -41.50 18.76 2.07
N TYR A 45 -40.84 17.67 1.65
CA TYR A 45 -41.33 16.31 1.87
C TYR A 45 -41.52 15.98 3.35
N ASN A 46 -40.63 16.47 4.22
CA ASN A 46 -40.69 16.23 5.66
C ASN A 46 -41.90 16.90 6.36
N ILE A 47 -42.50 17.94 5.77
CA ILE A 47 -43.56 18.71 6.43
C ILE A 47 -44.83 17.87 6.65
N ALA A 48 -45.30 17.15 5.63
CA ALA A 48 -46.55 16.39 5.74
C ALA A 48 -46.48 15.27 6.82
N PRO A 49 -45.40 14.45 6.89
CA PRO A 49 -45.19 13.50 7.97
C PRO A 49 -45.14 14.15 9.36
N ILE A 50 -44.43 15.28 9.51
CA ILE A 50 -44.31 15.99 10.79
C ILE A 50 -45.68 16.52 11.26
N VAL A 51 -46.47 17.11 10.36
CA VAL A 51 -47.81 17.60 10.70
C VAL A 51 -48.74 16.46 11.10
N THR A 52 -48.61 15.30 10.45
CA THR A 52 -49.50 14.16 10.69
C THR A 52 -49.14 13.40 11.97
N LYS A 53 -47.85 13.21 12.26
CA LYS A 53 -47.36 12.36 13.37
C LYS A 53 -46.84 13.15 14.57
N GLY A 54 -46.70 14.46 14.43
CA GLY A 54 -46.16 15.35 15.44
C GLY A 54 -44.63 15.44 15.45
N PRO A 55 -44.07 16.48 16.09
CA PRO A 55 -42.64 16.72 16.12
C PRO A 55 -41.86 15.68 16.94
N ALA A 56 -42.46 15.11 17.98
CA ALA A 56 -41.82 14.09 18.83
C ALA A 56 -41.43 12.86 18.01
N TRP A 57 -42.34 12.38 17.14
CA TRP A 57 -42.06 11.28 16.22
C TRP A 57 -40.88 11.58 15.30
N PHE A 58 -40.81 12.78 14.73
CA PHE A 58 -39.72 13.15 13.83
C PHE A 58 -38.35 13.14 14.52
N THR A 59 -38.32 13.51 15.81
CA THR A 59 -37.11 13.51 16.64
C THR A 59 -36.68 12.13 17.16
N GLU A 60 -37.48 11.08 16.97
CA GLU A 60 -37.09 9.69 17.32
C GLU A 60 -35.98 9.15 16.41
N THR A 61 -35.84 9.71 15.21
CA THR A 61 -34.83 9.30 14.22
C THR A 61 -33.85 10.46 14.00
N GLY A 62 -32.58 10.14 13.78
CA GLY A 62 -31.53 11.13 13.56
C GLY A 62 -30.69 11.39 14.82
N SER A 63 -29.85 12.42 14.79
CA SER A 63 -29.02 12.82 15.93
C SER A 63 -29.73 13.87 16.77
N VAL A 64 -29.28 14.07 18.01
CA VAL A 64 -29.86 15.06 18.95
C VAL A 64 -29.94 16.46 18.33
N LYS A 65 -29.00 16.80 17.44
CA LYS A 65 -28.92 18.11 16.79
C LYS A 65 -29.44 18.12 15.34
N SER A 66 -29.78 16.96 14.79
CA SER A 66 -30.22 16.81 13.41
C SER A 66 -31.22 15.66 13.31
N ALA A 67 -32.49 15.96 13.53
CA ALA A 67 -33.59 15.00 13.49
C ALA A 67 -33.94 14.61 12.04
N GLY A 68 -34.50 13.42 11.89
CA GLY A 68 -34.97 12.85 10.64
C GLY A 68 -33.92 12.09 9.85
N THR A 69 -34.29 11.78 8.61
CA THR A 69 -33.49 11.06 7.63
C THR A 69 -33.07 11.99 6.49
N LYS A 70 -32.06 11.56 5.73
CA LYS A 70 -31.64 12.23 4.50
C LYS A 70 -31.31 11.18 3.43
N VAL A 71 -31.56 11.52 2.17
CA VAL A 71 -31.11 10.72 1.02
C VAL A 71 -29.66 11.07 0.67
N PHE A 72 -28.82 10.05 0.60
CA PHE A 72 -27.41 10.15 0.23
C PHE A 72 -27.16 9.44 -1.09
N SER A 73 -26.28 10.01 -1.93
CA SER A 73 -25.82 9.38 -3.16
C SER A 73 -24.43 8.82 -2.96
N LEU A 74 -24.30 7.50 -2.93
CA LEU A 74 -23.05 6.78 -2.71
C LEU A 74 -22.48 6.32 -4.05
N VAL A 75 -21.34 6.89 -4.44
CA VAL A 75 -20.66 6.62 -5.72
C VAL A 75 -19.14 6.53 -5.51
N GLY A 76 -18.40 6.27 -6.59
CA GLY A 76 -16.94 6.13 -6.56
C GLY A 76 -16.50 4.67 -6.57
N LYS A 77 -15.34 4.38 -5.97
CA LYS A 77 -14.76 3.03 -5.96
C LYS A 77 -15.31 2.19 -4.81
N ILE A 78 -16.58 1.83 -4.95
CA ILE A 78 -17.35 1.05 -3.97
C ILE A 78 -18.15 -0.04 -4.70
N GLN A 79 -18.33 -1.20 -4.08
CA GLN A 79 -19.00 -2.36 -4.70
C GLN A 79 -20.46 -2.05 -5.05
N SER A 80 -21.18 -1.47 -4.09
CA SER A 80 -22.60 -1.14 -4.23
C SER A 80 -22.79 0.37 -4.26
N THR A 81 -23.16 0.90 -5.42
CA THR A 81 -23.48 2.33 -5.63
C THR A 81 -24.98 2.53 -5.65
N GLY A 82 -25.47 3.70 -5.23
CA GLY A 82 -26.90 3.98 -5.24
C GLY A 82 -27.33 5.14 -4.35
N LEU A 83 -28.64 5.35 -4.29
CA LEU A 83 -29.27 6.28 -3.36
C LEU A 83 -29.71 5.52 -2.11
N VAL A 84 -29.34 6.03 -0.93
CA VAL A 84 -29.74 5.45 0.36
C VAL A 84 -30.30 6.49 1.29
N GLU A 85 -31.44 6.21 1.88
CA GLU A 85 -32.04 7.03 2.92
C GLU A 85 -31.54 6.55 4.29
N MET A 86 -30.86 7.42 5.03
CA MET A 86 -30.28 7.07 6.33
C MET A 86 -30.63 8.10 7.40
N PRO A 87 -30.77 7.69 8.67
CA PRO A 87 -30.85 8.61 9.79
C PRO A 87 -29.63 9.54 9.85
N LEU A 88 -29.86 10.82 10.07
CA LEU A 88 -28.77 11.77 10.30
C LEU A 88 -27.98 11.39 11.56
N GLY A 89 -26.66 11.51 11.52
CA GLY A 89 -25.76 11.04 12.58
C GLY A 89 -25.35 9.56 12.45
N THR A 90 -25.83 8.84 11.44
CA THR A 90 -25.28 7.51 11.10
C THR A 90 -23.76 7.63 10.86
N PRO A 91 -22.91 6.75 11.44
CA PRO A 91 -21.47 6.78 11.20
C PRO A 91 -21.11 6.51 9.73
N LEU A 92 -20.11 7.22 9.22
CA LEU A 92 -19.66 7.10 7.83
C LEU A 92 -19.27 5.66 7.43
N LYS A 93 -18.69 4.88 8.34
CA LYS A 93 -18.33 3.47 8.13
C LYS A 93 -19.51 2.60 7.71
N THR A 94 -20.71 2.91 8.19
CA THR A 94 -21.95 2.20 7.84
C THR A 94 -22.26 2.36 6.36
N PHE A 95 -22.14 3.58 5.84
CA PHE A 95 -22.33 3.86 4.41
C PHE A 95 -21.30 3.11 3.56
N VAL A 96 -20.05 3.13 4.01
CA VAL A 96 -18.94 2.58 3.24
C VAL A 96 -18.93 1.06 3.22
N TYR A 97 -19.08 0.41 4.38
CA TYR A 97 -18.86 -1.03 4.51
C TYR A 97 -20.14 -1.85 4.65
N ASP A 98 -21.18 -1.35 5.30
CA ASP A 98 -22.42 -2.10 5.48
C ASP A 98 -23.36 -1.93 4.28
N ILE A 99 -23.45 -0.71 3.75
CA ILE A 99 -24.30 -0.38 2.60
C ILE A 99 -23.55 -0.60 1.29
N GLY A 100 -22.39 0.05 1.14
CA GLY A 100 -21.64 0.00 -0.10
C GLY A 100 -20.72 -1.22 -0.24
N GLU A 101 -20.64 -2.08 0.78
CA GLU A 101 -19.89 -3.35 0.79
C GLU A 101 -18.37 -3.20 0.55
N GLY A 102 -17.81 -2.01 0.80
CA GLY A 102 -16.38 -1.75 0.63
C GLY A 102 -15.92 -1.61 -0.82
N ALA A 103 -14.61 -1.57 -1.05
CA ALA A 103 -14.06 -1.35 -2.38
C ALA A 103 -14.09 -2.62 -3.26
N PRO A 104 -14.25 -2.47 -4.58
CA PRO A 104 -14.07 -3.55 -5.54
C PRO A 104 -12.72 -4.27 -5.35
N GLY A 105 -12.74 -5.59 -5.39
CA GLY A 105 -11.53 -6.40 -5.25
C GLY A 105 -10.88 -6.39 -3.86
N GLY A 106 -11.57 -5.89 -2.83
CA GLY A 106 -11.08 -5.90 -1.44
C GLY A 106 -9.98 -4.89 -1.15
N ARG A 107 -9.86 -3.84 -1.99
CA ARG A 107 -8.88 -2.76 -1.84
C ARG A 107 -9.16 -1.92 -0.59
N ALA A 108 -8.11 -1.26 -0.09
CA ALA A 108 -8.26 -0.36 1.06
C ALA A 108 -8.93 0.96 0.62
N ILE A 109 -10.02 1.33 1.29
CA ILE A 109 -10.66 2.64 1.11
C ILE A 109 -9.87 3.67 1.90
N LYS A 110 -9.40 4.72 1.22
CA LYS A 110 -8.55 5.76 1.85
C LYS A 110 -9.34 6.97 2.34
N ALA A 111 -10.42 7.33 1.64
CA ALA A 111 -11.17 8.55 1.91
C ALA A 111 -12.58 8.50 1.32
N VAL A 112 -13.46 9.32 1.89
CA VAL A 112 -14.76 9.67 1.29
C VAL A 112 -14.85 11.19 1.20
N GLN A 113 -15.18 11.70 0.02
CA GLN A 113 -15.57 13.11 -0.10
C GLN A 113 -17.06 13.24 0.12
N THR A 114 -17.48 14.15 1.00
CA THR A 114 -18.91 14.40 1.28
C THR A 114 -19.29 15.82 0.93
N GLY A 115 -20.51 16.03 0.43
CA GLY A 115 -21.03 17.37 0.15
C GLY A 115 -20.88 17.84 -1.30
N GLY A 116 -20.65 16.89 -2.22
CA GLY A 116 -20.48 17.17 -3.63
C GLY A 116 -19.12 17.81 -3.97
N PRO A 117 -18.99 18.48 -5.12
CA PRO A 117 -17.70 18.94 -5.65
C PRO A 117 -16.95 19.99 -4.81
N SER A 118 -17.64 20.69 -3.90
CA SER A 118 -17.04 21.63 -2.94
C SER A 118 -16.96 21.07 -1.52
N GLY A 119 -17.11 19.75 -1.41
CA GLY A 119 -17.01 18.97 -0.20
C GLY A 119 -15.58 18.71 0.26
N GLY A 120 -15.42 18.37 1.53
CA GLY A 120 -14.14 17.95 2.10
C GLY A 120 -13.91 16.45 1.97
N CYS A 121 -12.65 16.04 1.93
CA CYS A 121 -12.23 14.63 1.95
C CYS A 121 -11.99 14.17 3.39
N ILE A 122 -12.74 13.15 3.81
CA ILE A 122 -12.67 12.55 5.15
C ILE A 122 -11.81 11.30 5.04
N PRO A 123 -10.70 11.18 5.80
CA PRO A 123 -9.81 10.04 5.72
C PRO A 123 -10.38 8.82 6.47
N GLN A 124 -9.87 7.63 6.17
CA GLN A 124 -10.35 6.36 6.70
C GLN A 124 -10.39 6.30 8.24
N GLU A 125 -9.40 6.92 8.90
CA GLU A 125 -9.28 6.96 10.37
C GLU A 125 -10.45 7.70 11.03
N MET A 126 -11.23 8.45 10.25
CA MET A 126 -12.37 9.24 10.71
C MET A 126 -13.71 8.64 10.29
N PHE A 127 -13.78 7.39 9.83
CA PHE A 127 -15.04 6.78 9.38
C PHE A 127 -16.04 6.50 10.52
N ASP A 128 -15.62 6.53 11.78
CA ASP A 128 -16.55 6.52 12.93
C ASP A 128 -17.32 7.86 13.09
N THR A 129 -16.99 8.88 12.31
CA THR A 129 -17.63 10.20 12.39
C THR A 129 -19.11 10.13 12.03
N PRO A 130 -20.01 10.65 12.90
CA PRO A 130 -21.42 10.83 12.59
C PRO A 130 -21.66 11.75 11.39
N VAL A 131 -22.50 11.33 10.45
CA VAL A 131 -22.88 12.13 9.27
C VAL A 131 -24.03 13.08 9.63
N ASP A 132 -23.70 14.24 10.18
CA ASP A 132 -24.63 15.35 10.42
C ASP A 132 -24.01 16.73 10.10
N TYR A 133 -24.83 17.79 10.09
CA TYR A 133 -24.41 19.11 9.61
C TYR A 133 -23.25 19.72 10.42
N GLU A 134 -23.32 19.65 11.74
CA GLU A 134 -22.29 20.24 12.60
C GLU A 134 -20.99 19.46 12.56
N THR A 135 -21.08 18.14 12.64
CA THR A 135 -19.91 17.27 12.70
C THR A 135 -19.10 17.33 11.40
N LEU A 136 -19.78 17.29 10.24
CA LEU A 136 -19.12 17.44 8.95
C LEU A 136 -18.44 18.81 8.79
N ALA A 137 -19.10 19.89 9.23
CA ALA A 137 -18.53 21.24 9.17
C ALA A 137 -17.26 21.38 10.03
N GLN A 138 -17.23 20.77 11.22
CA GLN A 138 -16.07 20.82 12.12
C GLN A 138 -14.81 20.17 11.53
N ILE A 139 -14.98 19.18 10.66
CA ILE A 139 -13.87 18.46 10.02
C ILE A 139 -13.49 19.04 8.65
N GLY A 140 -14.10 20.17 8.25
CA GLY A 140 -13.81 20.85 6.99
C GLY A 140 -14.54 20.25 5.79
N SER A 141 -15.56 19.42 6.02
CA SER A 141 -16.47 18.95 4.99
C SER A 141 -17.84 19.62 5.13
N ILE A 142 -18.80 19.29 4.26
CA ILE A 142 -20.16 19.81 4.32
C ILE A 142 -21.17 18.70 3.99
N MET A 143 -22.41 18.87 4.44
CA MET A 143 -23.52 17.98 4.07
C MET A 143 -23.85 18.11 2.57
N GLY A 144 -23.85 19.35 2.05
CA GLY A 144 -24.11 19.66 0.64
C GLY A 144 -25.38 18.96 0.10
N SER A 145 -25.25 18.36 -1.08
CA SER A 145 -26.31 17.59 -1.74
C SER A 145 -26.53 16.18 -1.16
N GLY A 146 -25.76 15.74 -0.16
CA GLY A 146 -25.73 14.34 0.28
C GLY A 146 -24.92 13.42 -0.65
N GLY A 147 -24.16 13.97 -1.60
CA GLY A 147 -23.24 13.19 -2.44
C GLY A 147 -22.00 12.74 -1.68
N MET A 148 -21.67 11.46 -1.81
CA MET A 148 -20.52 10.79 -1.23
C MET A 148 -19.70 10.10 -2.32
N VAL A 149 -18.45 10.52 -2.51
CA VAL A 149 -17.51 9.92 -3.47
C VAL A 149 -16.47 9.12 -2.70
N VAL A 150 -16.53 7.80 -2.80
CA VAL A 150 -15.61 6.87 -2.13
C VAL A 150 -14.35 6.69 -2.98
N MET A 151 -13.18 6.80 -2.33
CA MET A 151 -11.86 6.72 -2.94
C MET A 151 -11.06 5.60 -2.28
N ASP A 152 -10.36 4.82 -3.10
CA ASP A 152 -9.44 3.77 -2.65
C ASP A 152 -7.98 4.22 -2.76
N GLU A 153 -7.05 3.36 -2.35
CA GLU A 153 -5.60 3.56 -2.45
C GLU A 153 -5.05 3.89 -3.86
N ASP A 154 -5.84 3.69 -4.91
CA ASP A 154 -5.52 4.04 -6.31
C ASP A 154 -6.06 5.42 -6.72
N ASN A 155 -6.55 6.24 -5.79
CA ASN A 155 -6.84 7.66 -6.03
C ASN A 155 -5.71 8.53 -5.49
N CYS A 156 -5.21 9.48 -6.28
CA CYS A 156 -4.27 10.50 -5.80
C CYS A 156 -5.04 11.67 -5.18
N MET A 157 -4.75 12.04 -3.92
CA MET A 157 -5.46 13.14 -3.28
C MET A 157 -5.10 14.52 -3.86
N VAL A 158 -3.92 14.64 -4.47
CA VAL A 158 -3.52 15.84 -5.22
C VAL A 158 -4.39 16.00 -6.46
N ASP A 159 -4.56 14.93 -7.24
CA ASP A 159 -5.40 14.93 -8.45
C ASP A 159 -6.89 15.06 -8.11
N VAL A 160 -7.34 14.46 -7.00
CA VAL A 160 -8.70 14.66 -6.47
C VAL A 160 -8.94 16.14 -6.17
N ALA A 161 -8.01 16.80 -5.47
CA ALA A 161 -8.12 18.23 -5.21
C ALA A 161 -8.09 19.03 -6.53
N ARG A 162 -7.20 18.70 -7.47
CA ARG A 162 -7.13 19.31 -8.81
C ARG A 162 -8.46 19.20 -9.54
N TYR A 163 -9.04 18.01 -9.62
CA TYR A 163 -10.31 17.73 -10.29
C TYR A 163 -11.47 18.55 -9.71
N PHE A 164 -11.59 18.60 -8.37
CA PHE A 164 -12.67 19.37 -7.74
C PHE A 164 -12.46 20.88 -7.81
N ILE A 165 -11.21 21.35 -7.79
CA ILE A 165 -10.90 22.76 -8.05
C ILE A 165 -11.17 23.12 -9.51
N GLU A 166 -10.85 22.25 -10.47
CA GLU A 166 -11.17 22.44 -11.88
C GLU A 166 -12.69 22.59 -12.09
N PHE A 167 -13.46 21.69 -11.48
CA PHE A 167 -14.92 21.77 -11.49
C PHE A 167 -15.42 23.10 -10.89
N THR A 168 -15.03 23.43 -9.65
CA THR A 168 -15.53 24.63 -8.96
C THR A 168 -15.05 25.93 -9.62
N HIS A 169 -13.85 25.93 -10.22
CA HIS A 169 -13.35 27.01 -11.06
C HIS A 169 -14.25 27.22 -12.29
N SER A 170 -14.59 26.13 -13.00
CA SER A 170 -15.48 26.19 -14.18
C SER A 170 -16.91 26.66 -13.84
N GLU A 171 -17.37 26.35 -12.62
CA GLU A 171 -18.68 26.73 -12.10
C GLU A 171 -18.70 28.12 -11.44
N SER A 172 -17.57 28.81 -11.38
CA SER A 172 -17.47 30.15 -10.80
C SER A 172 -18.25 31.16 -11.63
N CYS A 173 -19.11 31.95 -10.99
CA CYS A 173 -19.83 33.04 -11.66
C CYS A 173 -18.94 34.23 -12.03
N GLY A 174 -17.67 34.22 -11.59
CA GLY A 174 -16.66 35.24 -11.91
C GLY A 174 -16.81 36.59 -11.20
N LYS A 175 -17.73 36.72 -10.24
CA LYS A 175 -18.08 38.02 -9.62
C LYS A 175 -17.08 38.50 -8.57
N CYS A 176 -16.68 37.65 -7.63
CA CYS A 176 -15.74 38.04 -6.57
C CYS A 176 -14.31 37.64 -6.94
N VAL A 177 -13.37 38.57 -6.72
CA VAL A 177 -11.95 38.36 -7.01
C VAL A 177 -11.38 37.15 -6.24
N PRO A 178 -11.65 36.97 -4.93
CA PRO A 178 -11.18 35.80 -4.19
C PRO A 178 -11.49 34.46 -4.86
N CYS A 179 -12.77 34.19 -5.16
CA CYS A 179 -13.17 32.95 -5.81
C CYS A 179 -12.62 32.86 -7.26
N ARG A 180 -12.84 33.89 -8.09
CA ARG A 180 -12.48 33.82 -9.51
C ARG A 180 -10.98 33.64 -9.72
N VAL A 181 -10.17 34.47 -9.06
CA VAL A 181 -8.71 34.49 -9.26
C VAL A 181 -8.05 33.46 -8.35
N GLY A 182 -8.52 33.30 -7.11
CA GLY A 182 -7.94 32.34 -6.17
C GLY A 182 -8.10 30.88 -6.62
N LEU A 183 -9.23 30.51 -7.21
CA LEU A 183 -9.41 29.16 -7.76
C LEU A 183 -8.57 28.92 -9.02
N ASP A 184 -8.43 29.91 -9.91
CA ASP A 184 -7.53 29.83 -11.08
C ASP A 184 -6.08 29.61 -10.64
N GLN A 185 -5.60 30.37 -9.65
CA GLN A 185 -4.25 30.19 -9.12
C GLN A 185 -4.07 28.83 -8.42
N SER A 186 -5.06 28.40 -7.64
CA SER A 186 -5.05 27.08 -6.99
C SER A 186 -4.97 25.95 -8.03
N LEU A 187 -5.73 26.05 -9.12
CA LEU A 187 -5.71 25.07 -10.20
C LEU A 187 -4.34 25.00 -10.89
N ARG A 188 -3.71 26.14 -11.15
CA ARG A 188 -2.35 26.18 -11.73
C ARG A 188 -1.31 25.53 -10.84
N LEU A 189 -1.38 25.80 -9.53
CA LEU A 189 -0.50 25.14 -8.57
C LEU A 189 -0.74 23.63 -8.57
N LEU A 190 -2.00 23.19 -8.48
CA LEU A 190 -2.36 21.77 -8.48
C LEU A 190 -1.92 21.05 -9.77
N ASN A 191 -2.03 21.70 -10.93
CA ASN A 191 -1.49 21.18 -12.19
C ASN A 191 0.04 21.03 -12.10
N ALA A 192 0.74 22.04 -11.57
CA ALA A 192 2.19 21.95 -11.36
C ALA A 192 2.57 20.80 -10.41
N PHE A 193 1.77 20.50 -9.37
CA PHE A 193 1.99 19.32 -8.54
C PHE A 193 1.82 18.02 -9.33
N THR A 194 0.73 17.88 -10.10
CA THR A 194 0.47 16.65 -10.89
C THR A 194 1.46 16.46 -12.05
N GLU A 195 2.08 17.55 -12.51
CA GLU A 195 3.13 17.54 -13.54
C GLU A 195 4.55 17.41 -12.96
N GLY A 196 4.71 17.34 -11.62
CA GLY A 196 6.03 17.26 -10.98
C GLY A 196 6.87 18.53 -11.04
N LYS A 197 6.26 19.68 -11.31
CA LYS A 197 6.89 21.00 -11.47
C LYS A 197 6.73 21.92 -10.26
N ALA A 198 5.95 21.51 -9.26
CA ALA A 198 5.73 22.28 -8.03
C ALA A 198 6.98 22.32 -7.13
N ALA A 199 7.13 23.41 -6.38
CA ALA A 199 8.17 23.59 -5.38
C ALA A 199 7.60 23.46 -3.95
N GLU A 200 8.49 23.26 -2.95
CA GLU A 200 8.09 23.20 -1.54
C GLU A 200 7.27 24.40 -1.07
N ALA A 201 7.65 25.62 -1.52
CA ALA A 201 6.94 26.85 -1.19
C ALA A 201 5.50 26.88 -1.73
N ASP A 202 5.18 26.06 -2.73
CA ASP A 202 3.83 25.99 -3.30
C ASP A 202 2.83 25.29 -2.36
N LEU A 203 3.31 24.48 -1.40
CA LEU A 203 2.45 23.90 -0.36
C LEU A 203 1.81 24.99 0.50
N ASP A 204 2.64 25.93 0.97
CA ASP A 204 2.18 27.01 1.85
C ASP A 204 1.32 28.01 1.06
N ARG A 205 1.72 28.34 -0.19
CA ARG A 205 0.92 29.18 -1.09
C ARG A 205 -0.46 28.58 -1.35
N LEU A 206 -0.55 27.27 -1.56
CA LEU A 206 -1.81 26.58 -1.82
C LEU A 206 -2.73 26.60 -0.58
N ASP A 207 -2.19 26.39 0.62
CA ASP A 207 -2.97 26.49 1.88
C ASP A 207 -3.46 27.93 2.13
N GLU A 208 -2.58 28.93 1.97
CA GLU A 208 -2.93 30.35 2.11
C GLU A 208 -4.01 30.77 1.11
N LEU A 209 -3.87 30.40 -0.16
CA LEU A 209 -4.88 30.65 -1.19
C LEU A 209 -6.22 29.98 -0.83
N GLY A 210 -6.19 28.73 -0.39
CA GLY A 210 -7.41 28.01 0.03
C GLY A 210 -8.14 28.72 1.17
N ARG A 211 -7.42 29.17 2.20
CA ARG A 211 -8.00 29.92 3.32
C ARG A 211 -8.54 31.29 2.88
N MET A 212 -7.80 32.00 2.04
CA MET A 212 -8.23 33.30 1.49
C MET A 212 -9.52 33.15 0.69
N VAL A 213 -9.62 32.16 -0.19
CA VAL A 213 -10.83 31.88 -0.96
C VAL A 213 -12.00 31.56 -0.03
N ARG A 214 -11.80 30.72 0.98
CA ARG A 214 -12.83 30.33 1.95
C ARG A 214 -13.36 31.53 2.72
N ASP A 215 -12.45 32.35 3.25
CA ASP A 215 -12.79 33.39 4.23
C ASP A 215 -13.30 34.68 3.58
N THR A 216 -13.00 34.91 2.29
CA THR A 216 -13.28 36.19 1.61
C THR A 216 -14.22 36.08 0.41
N SER A 217 -14.68 34.88 0.05
CA SER A 217 -15.68 34.69 -1.01
C SER A 217 -17.07 35.14 -0.59
N LEU A 218 -17.82 35.71 -1.55
CA LEU A 218 -19.14 36.31 -1.29
C LEU A 218 -20.28 35.32 -1.04
N CYS A 219 -20.22 34.13 -1.66
CA CYS A 219 -21.31 33.15 -1.61
C CYS A 219 -20.82 31.81 -1.05
N GLY A 220 -21.75 30.98 -0.56
CA GLY A 220 -21.44 29.68 0.04
C GLY A 220 -20.62 28.76 -0.88
N LEU A 221 -20.92 28.73 -2.18
CA LEU A 221 -20.15 27.94 -3.15
C LEU A 221 -18.68 28.38 -3.22
N GLY A 222 -18.42 29.70 -3.25
CA GLY A 222 -17.05 30.21 -3.26
C GLY A 222 -16.34 29.96 -1.93
N GLN A 223 -17.06 30.02 -0.82
CA GLN A 223 -16.51 29.73 0.51
C GLN A 223 -16.18 28.24 0.67
N SER A 224 -16.97 27.32 0.13
CA SER A 224 -16.73 25.89 0.21
C SER A 224 -15.82 25.33 -0.90
N ALA A 225 -15.66 26.05 -2.03
CA ALA A 225 -14.84 25.61 -3.16
C ALA A 225 -13.43 25.11 -2.79
N PRO A 226 -12.69 25.71 -1.85
CA PRO A 226 -11.35 25.24 -1.48
C PRO A 226 -11.32 24.06 -0.49
N ASN A 227 -12.47 23.58 0.01
CA ASN A 227 -12.51 22.47 0.98
C ASN A 227 -11.78 21.20 0.52
N PRO A 228 -11.89 20.75 -0.75
CA PRO A 228 -11.11 19.61 -1.23
C PRO A 228 -9.61 19.82 -0.98
N VAL A 229 -9.06 20.98 -1.33
CA VAL A 229 -7.65 21.32 -1.11
C VAL A 229 -7.29 21.37 0.38
N LEU A 230 -8.08 22.08 1.19
CA LEU A 230 -7.77 22.26 2.61
C LEU A 230 -7.80 20.94 3.38
N THR A 231 -8.74 20.06 3.05
CA THR A 231 -8.87 18.75 3.71
C THR A 231 -7.82 17.75 3.21
N THR A 232 -7.50 17.73 1.90
CA THR A 232 -6.44 16.87 1.39
C THR A 232 -5.06 17.32 1.88
N MET A 233 -4.79 18.63 1.97
CA MET A 233 -3.57 19.15 2.57
C MET A 233 -3.48 18.82 4.07
N ARG A 234 -4.60 18.81 4.79
CA ARG A 234 -4.62 18.46 6.22
C ARG A 234 -4.34 16.99 6.47
N HIS A 235 -4.98 16.09 5.71
CA HIS A 235 -4.98 14.65 5.98
C HIS A 235 -3.99 13.86 5.12
N PHE A 236 -3.65 14.39 3.94
CA PHE A 236 -2.84 13.71 2.92
C PHE A 236 -1.68 14.58 2.42
N ARG A 237 -1.16 15.50 3.25
CA ARG A 237 0.03 16.35 2.93
C ARG A 237 1.18 15.54 2.33
N HIS A 238 1.39 14.35 2.88
CA HIS A 238 2.45 13.43 2.48
C HIS A 238 2.38 13.04 0.99
N GLU A 239 1.22 13.07 0.36
CA GLU A 239 1.06 12.82 -1.09
C GLU A 239 1.56 14.01 -1.90
N TYR A 240 1.28 15.24 -1.49
CA TYR A 240 1.81 16.45 -2.14
C TYR A 240 3.33 16.50 -2.04
N GLU A 241 3.88 16.16 -0.87
CA GLU A 241 5.33 16.09 -0.68
C GLU A 241 5.96 14.97 -1.52
N ASP A 242 5.28 13.84 -1.74
CA ASP A 242 5.77 12.77 -2.63
C ASP A 242 5.80 13.24 -4.11
N HIS A 243 4.88 14.11 -4.54
CA HIS A 243 4.92 14.68 -5.90
C HIS A 243 6.10 15.64 -6.09
N ILE A 244 6.50 16.38 -5.05
CA ILE A 244 7.63 17.31 -5.10
C ILE A 244 8.97 16.58 -4.90
N ARG A 245 9.11 15.87 -3.77
CA ARG A 245 10.41 15.35 -3.31
C ARG A 245 10.76 14.00 -3.89
N ALA A 246 9.76 13.15 -4.07
CA ALA A 246 9.96 11.81 -4.62
C ALA A 246 9.66 11.74 -6.12
N HIS A 247 9.18 12.83 -6.73
CA HIS A 247 8.66 12.88 -8.09
C HIS A 247 7.79 11.67 -8.42
N ARG A 248 6.88 11.31 -7.50
CA ARG A 248 6.09 10.08 -7.59
C ARG A 248 4.65 10.28 -7.16
N CYS A 249 3.73 9.81 -8.00
CA CYS A 249 2.33 9.62 -7.65
C CYS A 249 2.08 8.15 -7.28
N ARG A 250 1.91 7.83 -5.98
CA ARG A 250 1.68 6.43 -5.53
C ARG A 250 0.45 5.78 -6.15
N ALA A 251 -0.59 6.57 -6.42
CA ALA A 251 -1.81 6.10 -7.09
C ALA A 251 -1.60 5.83 -8.59
N GLY A 252 -0.56 6.40 -9.20
CA GLY A 252 -0.23 6.19 -10.62
C GLY A 252 -1.21 6.85 -11.61
N VAL A 253 -1.96 7.84 -11.16
CA VAL A 253 -2.93 8.58 -11.99
C VAL A 253 -2.34 9.81 -12.65
N CYS A 254 -1.26 10.38 -12.09
CA CYS A 254 -0.58 11.53 -12.67
C CYS A 254 0.44 11.04 -13.71
N GLU A 255 0.11 11.15 -14.99
CA GLU A 255 0.86 10.53 -16.09
C GLU A 255 2.29 11.06 -16.23
N GLU A 256 2.53 12.34 -15.98
CA GLU A 256 3.86 12.95 -16.07
C GLU A 256 4.85 12.46 -14.97
N LEU A 257 4.34 11.79 -13.93
CA LEU A 257 5.14 11.29 -12.80
C LEU A 257 5.46 9.79 -12.89
N ALA A 258 5.07 9.11 -13.97
CA ALA A 258 5.29 7.68 -14.15
C ALA A 258 5.40 7.32 -15.64
N VAL A 259 6.31 6.41 -15.98
CA VAL A 259 6.43 5.95 -17.37
C VAL A 259 5.19 5.16 -17.77
N SER A 260 4.68 4.35 -16.85
CA SER A 260 3.46 3.56 -17.06
C SER A 260 2.85 3.15 -15.72
N PRO A 261 1.54 2.82 -15.67
CA PRO A 261 0.92 2.36 -14.43
C PRO A 261 1.56 1.10 -13.82
N CYS A 262 2.04 0.17 -14.67
CA CYS A 262 2.69 -1.05 -14.20
C CYS A 262 4.08 -0.79 -13.61
N GLU A 263 4.84 0.13 -14.19
CA GLU A 263 6.15 0.59 -13.67
C GLU A 263 5.96 1.25 -12.29
N ASN A 264 5.06 2.23 -12.16
CA ASN A 264 4.84 2.91 -10.89
C ASN A 264 4.27 2.01 -9.78
N SER A 265 3.50 0.97 -10.16
CA SER A 265 2.98 -0.03 -9.22
C SER A 265 4.06 -1.05 -8.82
N CYS A 266 5.10 -1.23 -9.62
CA CYS A 266 6.22 -2.08 -9.27
C CYS A 266 7.11 -1.39 -8.23
N PRO A 267 7.35 -1.98 -7.05
CA PRO A 267 8.20 -1.36 -6.03
C PRO A 267 9.66 -1.15 -6.48
N LEU A 268 10.09 -1.89 -7.50
CA LEU A 268 11.39 -1.77 -8.14
C LEU A 268 11.44 -0.72 -9.25
N HIS A 269 10.31 -0.13 -9.65
CA HIS A 269 10.23 0.84 -10.76
C HIS A 269 10.88 0.29 -12.03
N MET A 270 10.53 -0.96 -12.35
CA MET A 270 11.06 -1.63 -13.53
C MET A 270 10.43 -1.01 -14.78
N ASN A 271 11.21 -0.77 -15.82
CA ASN A 271 10.68 -0.33 -17.11
C ASN A 271 10.03 -1.52 -17.85
N ILE A 272 8.84 -1.88 -17.39
CA ILE A 272 8.04 -3.00 -17.90
C ILE A 272 7.76 -2.90 -19.40
N PRO A 273 7.31 -1.74 -19.93
CA PRO A 273 7.11 -1.60 -21.37
C PRO A 273 8.37 -1.92 -22.17
N ARG A 274 9.56 -1.46 -21.73
CA ARG A 274 10.82 -1.69 -22.45
C ARG A 274 11.14 -3.17 -22.62
N PHE A 275 11.19 -3.94 -21.53
CA PHE A 275 11.59 -5.36 -21.67
C PHE A 275 10.53 -6.21 -22.35
N LEU A 276 9.24 -5.84 -22.27
CA LEU A 276 8.19 -6.49 -23.02
C LEU A 276 8.37 -6.25 -24.52
N SER A 277 8.62 -5.00 -24.94
CA SER A 277 8.87 -4.67 -26.35
C SER A 277 10.12 -5.37 -26.88
N LEU A 278 11.21 -5.39 -26.11
CA LEU A 278 12.43 -6.13 -26.46
C LEU A 278 12.15 -7.62 -26.66
N LEU A 279 11.32 -8.22 -25.80
CA LEU A 279 10.92 -9.61 -25.92
C LEU A 279 10.09 -9.86 -27.19
N THR A 280 9.12 -8.99 -27.50
CA THR A 280 8.31 -9.09 -28.73
C THR A 280 9.12 -8.90 -30.01
N GLU A 281 10.22 -8.13 -29.95
CA GLU A 281 11.18 -7.97 -31.05
C GLU A 281 12.15 -9.16 -31.20
N GLY A 282 12.02 -10.21 -30.37
CA GLY A 282 12.93 -11.36 -30.38
C GLY A 282 14.29 -11.10 -29.73
N ARG A 283 14.46 -9.98 -29.02
CA ARG A 283 15.72 -9.53 -28.41
C ARG A 283 15.81 -10.01 -26.95
N LEU A 284 15.79 -11.32 -26.76
CA LEU A 284 15.76 -11.96 -25.44
C LEU A 284 16.94 -11.57 -24.54
N GLU A 285 18.15 -11.49 -25.09
CA GLU A 285 19.35 -11.09 -24.34
C GLU A 285 19.26 -9.65 -23.81
N ASP A 286 18.76 -8.73 -24.64
CA ASP A 286 18.57 -7.33 -24.26
C ASP A 286 17.43 -7.20 -23.23
N ALA A 287 16.36 -8.00 -23.38
CA ALA A 287 15.29 -8.07 -22.41
C ALA A 287 15.79 -8.59 -21.04
N PHE A 288 16.67 -9.61 -21.05
CA PHE A 288 17.30 -10.13 -19.83
C PHE A 288 18.18 -9.08 -19.15
N GLU A 289 19.07 -8.43 -19.91
CA GLU A 289 19.92 -7.35 -19.39
C GLU A 289 19.06 -6.20 -18.82
N CYS A 290 17.97 -5.85 -19.52
CA CYS A 290 17.03 -4.84 -19.08
C CYS A 290 16.38 -5.20 -17.74
N VAL A 291 15.89 -6.43 -17.63
CA VAL A 291 15.25 -6.93 -16.42
C VAL A 291 16.25 -6.98 -15.27
N VAL A 292 17.47 -7.50 -15.46
CA VAL A 292 18.47 -7.61 -14.39
C VAL A 292 18.91 -6.24 -13.87
N MET A 293 19.09 -5.26 -14.76
CA MET A 293 19.45 -3.90 -14.35
C MET A 293 18.34 -3.24 -13.51
N ASP A 294 17.07 -3.59 -13.73
CA ASP A 294 15.97 -3.08 -12.92
C ASP A 294 15.62 -3.95 -11.70
N ASN A 295 16.00 -5.22 -11.73
CA ASN A 295 15.66 -6.26 -10.78
C ASN A 295 16.76 -7.34 -10.75
N PRO A 296 17.68 -7.31 -9.78
CA PRO A 296 18.81 -8.23 -9.76
C PRO A 296 18.46 -9.69 -9.41
N LEU A 297 17.21 -9.98 -9.04
CA LEU A 297 16.73 -11.32 -8.73
C LEU A 297 15.47 -11.66 -9.56
N PRO A 298 15.56 -11.64 -10.91
CA PRO A 298 14.39 -11.75 -11.77
C PRO A 298 13.75 -13.14 -11.82
N ALA A 299 14.53 -14.21 -11.69
CA ALA A 299 14.00 -15.57 -11.61
C ALA A 299 13.37 -15.88 -10.25
N SER A 300 13.91 -15.32 -9.15
CA SER A 300 13.29 -15.41 -7.83
C SER A 300 11.96 -14.65 -7.79
N THR A 301 11.98 -13.37 -8.21
CA THR A 301 10.76 -12.55 -8.26
C THR A 301 9.74 -13.10 -9.26
N GLY A 302 10.17 -13.66 -10.40
CA GLY A 302 9.34 -14.40 -11.35
C GLY A 302 8.73 -15.70 -10.79
N ARG A 303 8.95 -16.05 -9.52
CA ARG A 303 8.30 -17.18 -8.86
C ARG A 303 7.50 -16.76 -7.63
N VAL A 304 8.05 -15.85 -6.83
CA VAL A 304 7.53 -15.56 -5.48
C VAL A 304 6.92 -14.18 -5.32
N CYS A 305 7.09 -13.28 -6.30
CA CYS A 305 6.49 -11.95 -6.26
C CYS A 305 4.96 -12.03 -6.36
N GLN A 306 4.28 -11.07 -5.75
CA GLN A 306 2.82 -10.90 -5.83
C GLN A 306 2.39 -10.06 -7.05
N HIS A 307 3.35 -9.63 -7.88
CA HIS A 307 3.13 -8.83 -9.09
C HIS A 307 2.17 -7.66 -8.92
N PRO A 308 2.47 -6.69 -8.03
CA PRO A 308 1.65 -5.49 -7.87
C PRO A 308 1.50 -4.67 -9.17
N CYS A 309 2.41 -4.86 -10.14
CA CYS A 309 2.30 -4.35 -11.50
C CYS A 309 1.00 -4.77 -12.21
N ASN A 310 0.40 -5.90 -11.83
CA ASN A 310 -0.86 -6.39 -12.41
C ASN A 310 -2.06 -5.60 -11.90
N ASN A 311 -1.99 -5.04 -10.68
CA ASN A 311 -3.13 -4.34 -10.05
C ASN A 311 -3.60 -3.13 -10.85
N ARG A 312 -2.74 -2.55 -11.69
CA ARG A 312 -3.02 -1.38 -12.53
C ARG A 312 -2.63 -1.61 -13.99
N CYS A 313 -2.57 -2.87 -14.43
CA CYS A 313 -2.26 -3.17 -15.83
C CYS A 313 -3.38 -2.63 -16.75
N ARG A 314 -3.05 -1.72 -17.67
CA ARG A 314 -4.04 -1.16 -18.62
C ARG A 314 -4.74 -2.23 -19.47
N ARG A 315 -4.07 -3.36 -19.75
CA ARG A 315 -4.65 -4.50 -20.49
C ARG A 315 -5.84 -5.15 -19.77
N SER A 316 -5.90 -5.06 -18.43
CA SER A 316 -7.05 -5.56 -17.66
C SER A 316 -8.39 -4.86 -17.96
N ASN A 317 -8.36 -3.67 -18.57
CA ASN A 317 -9.56 -2.98 -19.04
C ASN A 317 -10.09 -3.54 -20.38
N ILE A 318 -9.34 -4.43 -21.03
CA ILE A 318 -9.69 -5.06 -22.30
C ILE A 318 -10.03 -6.54 -22.05
N ASP A 319 -9.07 -7.31 -21.54
CA ASP A 319 -9.22 -8.74 -21.26
C ASP A 319 -8.67 -9.10 -19.87
N GLN A 320 -7.36 -9.33 -19.74
CA GLN A 320 -6.70 -9.75 -18.51
C GLN A 320 -5.34 -9.10 -18.37
N SER A 321 -4.85 -9.02 -17.12
CA SER A 321 -3.50 -8.53 -16.87
C SER A 321 -2.45 -9.42 -17.52
N ILE A 322 -1.33 -8.82 -17.95
CA ILE A 322 -0.18 -9.58 -18.43
C ILE A 322 0.35 -10.48 -17.30
N MET A 323 0.67 -11.73 -17.63
CA MET A 323 1.23 -12.71 -16.69
C MET A 323 2.70 -12.40 -16.38
N MET A 324 2.94 -11.29 -15.69
CA MET A 324 4.28 -10.73 -15.48
C MET A 324 5.23 -11.69 -14.75
N ARG A 325 4.68 -12.56 -13.89
CA ARG A 325 5.44 -13.62 -13.22
C ARG A 325 6.11 -14.56 -14.21
N ASP A 326 5.33 -15.04 -15.14
CA ASP A 326 5.77 -16.01 -16.13
C ASP A 326 6.69 -15.36 -17.16
N VAL A 327 6.48 -14.08 -17.49
CA VAL A 327 7.40 -13.31 -18.34
C VAL A 327 8.77 -13.16 -17.68
N HIS A 328 8.85 -12.70 -16.42
CA HIS A 328 10.13 -12.58 -15.72
C HIS A 328 10.83 -13.93 -15.59
N ARG A 329 10.06 -14.96 -15.22
CA ARG A 329 10.57 -16.33 -15.13
C ARG A 329 11.10 -16.82 -16.47
N PHE A 330 10.36 -16.63 -17.54
CA PHE A 330 10.74 -17.06 -18.88
C PHE A 330 12.04 -16.39 -19.33
N ILE A 331 12.13 -15.06 -19.19
CA ILE A 331 13.34 -14.29 -19.57
C ILE A 331 14.55 -14.81 -18.79
N ALA A 332 14.42 -14.95 -17.47
CA ALA A 332 15.53 -15.32 -16.60
C ALA A 332 15.95 -16.79 -16.77
N ASP A 333 14.99 -17.72 -16.80
CA ASP A 333 15.25 -19.16 -16.94
C ASP A 333 15.86 -19.49 -18.32
N SER A 334 15.48 -18.76 -19.37
CA SER A 334 16.04 -18.94 -20.73
C SER A 334 17.52 -18.57 -20.81
N VAL A 335 18.03 -17.80 -19.85
CA VAL A 335 19.44 -17.42 -19.78
C VAL A 335 20.20 -18.25 -18.74
N TYR A 336 19.71 -18.37 -17.51
CA TYR A 336 20.47 -18.98 -16.40
C TYR A 336 20.85 -20.45 -16.61
N GLY A 337 20.12 -21.18 -17.44
CA GLY A 337 20.41 -22.57 -17.79
C GLY A 337 21.30 -22.77 -19.03
N THR A 338 21.74 -21.69 -19.70
CA THR A 338 22.42 -21.77 -20.98
C THR A 338 23.84 -21.19 -20.94
N PRO A 339 24.70 -21.53 -21.92
CA PRO A 339 26.04 -20.92 -22.04
C PRO A 339 26.03 -19.40 -22.21
N ALA A 340 24.88 -18.80 -22.57
CA ALA A 340 24.75 -17.35 -22.73
C ALA A 340 24.90 -16.58 -21.41
N PHE A 341 24.65 -17.23 -20.26
CA PHE A 341 24.71 -16.59 -18.95
C PHE A 341 26.07 -15.92 -18.68
N ASP A 342 27.18 -16.59 -18.99
CA ASP A 342 28.51 -16.05 -18.71
C ASP A 342 28.79 -14.76 -19.49
N GLY A 343 28.48 -14.75 -20.78
CA GLY A 343 28.64 -13.57 -21.62
C GLY A 343 27.74 -12.41 -21.21
N LEU A 344 26.51 -12.69 -20.77
CA LEU A 344 25.58 -11.67 -20.28
C LEU A 344 25.96 -11.13 -18.91
N ALA A 345 26.46 -11.98 -18.01
CA ALA A 345 27.00 -11.55 -16.73
C ALA A 345 28.21 -10.62 -16.92
N GLU A 346 29.11 -10.93 -17.86
CA GLU A 346 30.20 -10.01 -18.24
C GLU A 346 29.68 -8.70 -18.83
N ARG A 347 28.67 -8.76 -19.70
CA ARG A 347 28.04 -7.56 -20.28
C ARG A 347 27.50 -6.63 -19.20
N ILE A 348 26.83 -7.18 -18.19
CA ILE A 348 26.33 -6.42 -17.03
C ILE A 348 27.50 -5.87 -16.20
N ALA A 349 28.54 -6.67 -15.93
CA ALA A 349 29.71 -6.23 -15.17
C ALA A 349 30.45 -5.06 -15.85
N ARG A 350 30.47 -5.00 -17.20
CA ARG A 350 31.05 -3.87 -17.95
C ARG A 350 30.32 -2.54 -17.75
N ARG A 351 29.10 -2.55 -17.22
CA ARG A 351 28.35 -1.32 -16.88
C ARG A 351 28.81 -0.69 -15.57
N LYS A 352 29.64 -1.39 -14.79
CA LYS A 352 30.20 -0.87 -13.55
C LYS A 352 30.96 0.44 -13.82
N LEU A 353 30.59 1.49 -13.10
CA LEU A 353 31.25 2.78 -13.14
C LEU A 353 32.68 2.69 -12.54
N PRO A 354 33.57 3.64 -12.87
CA PRO A 354 34.90 3.70 -12.27
C PRO A 354 34.88 3.69 -10.74
N ALA A 355 35.92 3.11 -10.14
CA ALA A 355 36.02 2.97 -8.70
C ALA A 355 35.96 4.33 -7.99
N THR A 356 35.09 4.44 -6.98
CA THR A 356 34.90 5.68 -6.22
C THR A 356 35.83 5.81 -5.02
N GLY A 357 36.43 4.69 -4.58
CA GLY A 357 37.19 4.58 -3.34
C GLY A 357 36.33 4.62 -2.06
N LYS A 358 35.00 4.62 -2.19
CA LYS A 358 34.06 4.61 -1.06
C LYS A 358 33.70 3.19 -0.66
N ARG A 359 33.59 2.96 0.64
CA ARG A 359 33.37 1.64 1.24
C ARG A 359 32.01 1.58 1.92
N PHE A 360 31.24 0.56 1.59
CA PHE A 360 29.91 0.32 2.15
C PHE A 360 29.85 -1.03 2.85
N ALA A 361 29.22 -1.06 4.02
CA ALA A 361 28.82 -2.29 4.69
C ALA A 361 27.31 -2.50 4.58
N ILE A 362 26.90 -3.72 4.31
CA ILE A 362 25.50 -4.13 4.30
C ILE A 362 25.31 -5.25 5.32
N ALA A 363 24.34 -5.09 6.22
CA ALA A 363 23.99 -6.11 7.20
C ALA A 363 22.79 -6.93 6.68
N GLY A 364 23.03 -8.20 6.39
CA GLY A 364 22.07 -9.17 5.85
C GLY A 364 22.19 -9.34 4.34
N ALA A 365 22.35 -10.58 3.89
CA ALA A 365 22.38 -10.97 2.48
C ALA A 365 21.02 -11.47 1.98
N GLY A 366 19.92 -10.90 2.50
CA GLY A 366 18.57 -11.10 1.97
C GLY A 366 18.33 -10.32 0.67
N PRO A 367 17.12 -10.40 0.07
CA PRO A 367 16.78 -9.73 -1.18
C PRO A 367 17.05 -8.21 -1.14
N THR A 368 16.76 -7.54 -0.03
CA THR A 368 17.04 -6.11 0.17
C THR A 368 18.53 -5.80 0.13
N GLY A 369 19.36 -6.56 0.85
CA GLY A 369 20.80 -6.35 0.94
C GLY A 369 21.52 -6.70 -0.37
N LEU A 370 21.11 -7.81 -1.01
CA LEU A 370 21.60 -8.21 -2.34
C LEU A 370 21.28 -7.16 -3.40
N ALA A 371 20.05 -6.63 -3.42
CA ALA A 371 19.67 -5.57 -4.35
C ALA A 371 20.47 -4.29 -4.09
N CYS A 372 20.60 -3.85 -2.84
CA CYS A 372 21.39 -2.67 -2.51
C CYS A 372 22.87 -2.86 -2.90
N GLY A 373 23.44 -4.03 -2.62
CA GLY A 373 24.83 -4.35 -2.95
C GLY A 373 25.08 -4.35 -4.45
N PHE A 374 24.18 -4.96 -5.24
CA PHE A 374 24.24 -4.96 -6.70
C PHE A 374 24.37 -3.54 -7.27
N TYR A 375 23.48 -2.63 -6.86
CA TYR A 375 23.50 -1.25 -7.36
C TYR A 375 24.70 -0.45 -6.87
N LEU A 376 25.09 -0.56 -5.59
CA LEU A 376 26.28 0.13 -5.09
C LEU A 376 27.56 -0.34 -5.79
N ALA A 377 27.67 -1.65 -6.08
CA ALA A 377 28.79 -2.20 -6.82
C ALA A 377 28.83 -1.68 -8.25
N LEU A 378 27.68 -1.60 -8.95
CA LEU A 378 27.57 -0.99 -10.27
C LEU A 378 27.96 0.50 -10.26
N LEU A 379 27.70 1.23 -9.19
CA LEU A 379 28.09 2.64 -9.03
C LEU A 379 29.59 2.84 -8.76
N GLY A 380 30.36 1.75 -8.69
CA GLY A 380 31.82 1.76 -8.53
C GLY A 380 32.28 1.72 -7.06
N HIS A 381 31.38 1.46 -6.11
CA HIS A 381 31.73 1.40 -4.69
C HIS A 381 32.31 0.03 -4.29
N GLU A 382 33.11 0.02 -3.22
CA GLU A 382 33.53 -1.22 -2.56
C GLU A 382 32.46 -1.65 -1.56
N VAL A 383 31.89 -2.84 -1.74
CA VAL A 383 30.75 -3.32 -0.96
C VAL A 383 31.12 -4.60 -0.22
N THR A 384 30.91 -4.62 1.09
CA THR A 384 30.95 -5.83 1.92
C THR A 384 29.56 -6.12 2.48
N ILE A 385 29.05 -7.33 2.26
CA ILE A 385 27.78 -7.80 2.82
C ILE A 385 28.10 -8.84 3.90
N TYR A 386 27.60 -8.59 5.11
CA TYR A 386 27.72 -9.50 6.26
C TYR A 386 26.43 -10.31 6.42
N GLU A 387 26.54 -11.63 6.47
CA GLU A 387 25.42 -12.56 6.59
C GLU A 387 25.59 -13.42 7.84
N ALA A 388 24.51 -13.57 8.62
CA ALA A 388 24.53 -14.36 9.85
C ALA A 388 24.57 -15.87 9.56
N HIS A 389 23.98 -16.31 8.46
CA HIS A 389 23.95 -17.71 8.04
C HIS A 389 25.16 -18.09 7.18
N GLY A 390 25.25 -19.37 6.79
CA GLY A 390 26.33 -19.91 5.97
C GLY A 390 26.21 -19.61 4.47
N GLU A 391 25.02 -19.24 4.01
CA GLU A 391 24.75 -18.90 2.61
C GLU A 391 23.84 -17.66 2.48
N PRO A 392 24.00 -16.87 1.40
CA PRO A 392 23.20 -15.69 1.13
C PRO A 392 21.82 -16.03 0.57
N GLY A 393 20.87 -15.08 0.65
CA GLY A 393 19.51 -15.18 0.12
C GLY A 393 18.43 -14.88 1.15
N GLY A 394 18.75 -14.90 2.44
CA GLY A 394 17.80 -14.65 3.53
C GLY A 394 16.56 -15.53 3.43
N MET A 395 15.36 -14.95 3.60
CA MET A 395 14.10 -15.68 3.51
C MET A 395 13.87 -16.40 2.17
N LEU A 396 14.45 -15.92 1.05
CA LEU A 396 14.37 -16.63 -0.24
C LEU A 396 15.04 -18.02 -0.17
N ARG A 397 16.11 -18.13 0.63
CA ARG A 397 16.83 -19.38 0.84
C ARG A 397 16.22 -20.20 1.98
N TYR A 398 16.01 -19.58 3.12
CA TYR A 398 15.71 -20.33 4.35
C TYR A 398 14.22 -20.46 4.67
N ALA A 399 13.34 -19.62 4.13
CA ALA A 399 11.90 -19.67 4.44
C ALA A 399 11.05 -20.19 3.29
N ILE A 400 11.35 -19.77 2.05
CA ILE A 400 10.56 -20.18 0.89
C ILE A 400 10.95 -21.60 0.46
N PRO A 401 10.02 -22.57 0.36
CA PRO A 401 10.36 -23.95 0.02
C PRO A 401 10.85 -24.15 -1.42
N GLU A 402 11.56 -25.26 -1.66
CA GLU A 402 12.15 -25.62 -2.97
C GLU A 402 11.11 -25.70 -4.10
N TYR A 403 9.89 -26.17 -3.79
CA TYR A 403 8.81 -26.30 -4.77
C TYR A 403 8.29 -24.95 -5.28
N ARG A 404 8.53 -23.84 -4.57
CA ARG A 404 8.21 -22.47 -5.01
C ARG A 404 9.43 -21.78 -5.60
N LEU A 405 10.58 -21.89 -4.92
CA LEU A 405 11.82 -21.26 -5.35
C LEU A 405 12.98 -22.26 -5.27
N PRO A 406 13.38 -22.84 -6.41
CA PRO A 406 14.53 -23.72 -6.46
C PRO A 406 15.81 -23.00 -6.04
N LYS A 407 16.61 -23.56 -5.11
CA LYS A 407 17.83 -22.85 -4.63
C LYS A 407 18.89 -22.68 -5.71
N GLU A 408 18.95 -23.58 -6.69
CA GLU A 408 19.87 -23.45 -7.82
C GLU A 408 19.61 -22.20 -8.65
N VAL A 409 18.35 -21.79 -8.79
CA VAL A 409 17.98 -20.56 -9.50
C VAL A 409 18.46 -19.34 -8.72
N LEU A 410 18.20 -19.30 -7.41
CA LEU A 410 18.68 -18.24 -6.52
C LEU A 410 20.22 -18.16 -6.51
N ARG A 411 20.91 -19.32 -6.53
CA ARG A 411 22.37 -19.38 -6.59
C ARG A 411 22.92 -18.70 -7.83
N ARG A 412 22.29 -18.87 -9.00
CA ARG A 412 22.71 -18.19 -10.26
C ARG A 412 22.55 -16.68 -10.21
N GLU A 413 21.49 -16.19 -9.58
CA GLU A 413 21.29 -14.75 -9.41
C GLU A 413 22.34 -14.15 -8.47
N ILE A 414 22.67 -14.85 -7.39
CA ILE A 414 23.71 -14.44 -6.44
C ILE A 414 25.09 -14.49 -7.10
N GLU A 415 25.37 -15.51 -7.91
CA GLU A 415 26.62 -15.61 -8.68
C GLU A 415 26.84 -14.39 -9.59
N LEU A 416 25.78 -13.88 -10.22
CA LEU A 416 25.83 -12.65 -11.02
C LEU A 416 26.19 -11.43 -10.17
N ILE A 417 25.64 -11.33 -8.96
CA ILE A 417 25.93 -10.26 -8.01
C ILE A 417 27.39 -10.34 -7.52
N GLU A 418 27.89 -11.54 -7.19
CA GLU A 418 29.27 -11.78 -6.79
C GLU A 418 30.28 -11.36 -7.86
N ARG A 419 29.97 -11.60 -9.15
CA ARG A 419 30.80 -11.19 -10.30
C ARG A 419 31.01 -9.68 -10.41
N LEU A 420 30.21 -8.85 -9.72
CA LEU A 420 30.45 -7.40 -9.62
C LEU A 420 31.57 -7.02 -8.63
N GLY A 421 32.16 -8.01 -7.95
CA GLY A 421 33.23 -7.83 -6.98
C GLY A 421 32.75 -7.51 -5.57
N ILE A 422 31.53 -7.92 -5.22
CA ILE A 422 30.98 -7.76 -3.87
C ILE A 422 31.60 -8.80 -2.93
N ARG A 423 32.04 -8.38 -1.75
CA ARG A 423 32.58 -9.28 -0.73
C ARG A 423 31.47 -9.78 0.18
N LEU A 424 31.25 -11.09 0.22
CA LEU A 424 30.34 -11.74 1.16
C LEU A 424 31.12 -12.29 2.37
N VAL A 425 30.64 -12.00 3.57
CA VAL A 425 31.21 -12.49 4.84
C VAL A 425 30.10 -13.22 5.59
N TYR A 426 30.22 -14.55 5.65
CA TYR A 426 29.24 -15.44 6.28
C TYR A 426 29.46 -15.60 7.78
N HIS A 427 28.49 -16.22 8.46
CA HIS A 427 28.55 -16.52 9.89
C HIS A 427 28.87 -15.31 10.78
N THR A 428 28.38 -14.12 10.39
CA THR A 428 28.67 -12.86 11.08
C THR A 428 27.38 -12.08 11.33
N ARG A 429 26.96 -12.02 12.59
CA ARG A 429 25.76 -11.30 13.03
C ARG A 429 26.11 -9.87 13.44
N ILE A 430 25.79 -8.92 12.57
CA ILE A 430 25.94 -7.48 12.86
C ILE A 430 25.08 -7.07 14.07
N GLY A 431 25.66 -6.27 14.96
CA GLY A 431 25.08 -5.86 16.24
C GLY A 431 25.40 -6.80 17.41
N PHE A 432 25.96 -7.98 17.14
CA PHE A 432 26.36 -8.95 18.16
C PHE A 432 27.84 -9.32 18.01
N ASP A 433 28.23 -9.92 16.88
CA ASP A 433 29.61 -10.31 16.60
C ASP A 433 30.46 -9.08 16.24
N ILE A 434 29.86 -8.16 15.47
CA ILE A 434 30.45 -6.87 15.11
C ILE A 434 29.48 -5.75 15.53
N PRO A 435 29.82 -4.92 16.52
CA PRO A 435 28.98 -3.81 16.93
C PRO A 435 28.94 -2.71 15.86
N LEU A 436 27.85 -1.94 15.80
CA LEU A 436 27.71 -0.89 14.78
C LEU A 436 28.82 0.17 14.84
N ASN A 437 29.40 0.44 16.01
CA ASN A 437 30.52 1.38 16.15
C ASN A 437 31.75 0.96 15.34
N GLU A 438 32.03 -0.34 15.25
CA GLU A 438 33.17 -0.83 14.47
C GLU A 438 32.93 -0.66 12.97
N LEU A 439 31.67 -0.81 12.51
CA LEU A 439 31.32 -0.54 11.12
C LEU A 439 31.44 0.96 10.78
N ASP A 440 31.06 1.84 11.72
CA ASP A 440 31.12 3.30 11.59
C ASP A 440 32.55 3.85 11.40
N GLU A 441 33.53 3.15 11.97
CA GLU A 441 34.96 3.46 11.83
C GLU A 441 35.55 2.96 10.50
N LYS A 442 35.01 1.85 9.97
CA LYS A 442 35.57 1.15 8.80
C LYS A 442 34.94 1.56 7.47
N TYR A 443 33.71 2.04 7.47
CA TYR A 443 32.93 2.27 6.26
C TYR A 443 32.42 3.71 6.15
N ASP A 444 32.22 4.19 4.93
CA ASP A 444 31.66 5.51 4.66
C ASP A 444 30.15 5.55 4.92
N ALA A 445 29.45 4.43 4.71
CA ALA A 445 28.05 4.22 5.10
C ALA A 445 27.75 2.75 5.37
N VAL A 446 26.69 2.53 6.18
CA VAL A 446 26.19 1.22 6.55
C VAL A 446 24.71 1.11 6.23
N PHE A 447 24.30 0.03 5.55
CA PHE A 447 22.92 -0.28 5.26
C PHE A 447 22.44 -1.51 6.04
N LEU A 448 21.39 -1.34 6.84
CA LEU A 448 20.80 -2.37 7.66
C LEU A 448 19.61 -3.00 6.92
N SER A 449 19.76 -4.27 6.56
CA SER A 449 18.76 -5.06 5.82
C SER A 449 18.55 -6.45 6.42
N ILE A 450 18.61 -6.54 7.74
CA ILE A 450 18.55 -7.81 8.47
C ILE A 450 17.16 -8.47 8.45
N GLY A 451 16.09 -7.74 8.09
CA GLY A 451 14.73 -8.29 7.97
C GLY A 451 14.04 -8.57 9.33
N THR A 452 12.97 -9.37 9.30
CA THR A 452 12.16 -9.74 10.48
C THR A 452 12.32 -11.23 10.81
N TRP A 453 13.41 -11.60 11.50
CA TRP A 453 13.69 -12.99 11.88
C TRP A 453 13.16 -13.39 13.26
N LYS A 454 12.47 -12.48 13.96
CA LYS A 454 11.89 -12.77 15.27
C LYS A 454 10.42 -13.12 15.09
N GLU A 455 9.96 -14.19 15.73
CA GLU A 455 8.57 -14.60 15.63
C GLU A 455 7.66 -13.69 16.45
N SER A 456 6.50 -13.35 15.90
CA SER A 456 5.42 -12.78 16.71
C SER A 456 4.96 -13.85 17.69
N TRP A 457 4.86 -13.48 18.96
CA TRP A 457 4.45 -14.43 19.99
C TRP A 457 2.98 -14.24 20.33
N VAL A 458 2.25 -15.34 20.40
CA VAL A 458 0.89 -15.36 20.96
C VAL A 458 0.93 -16.23 22.20
N TYR A 459 0.68 -15.61 23.36
CA TYR A 459 0.54 -16.35 24.63
C TYR A 459 -0.72 -17.21 24.56
N LEU A 460 -0.52 -18.49 24.27
CA LEU A 460 -1.53 -19.55 24.31
C LEU A 460 -1.05 -20.59 25.33
N ALA A 461 -1.94 -21.06 26.21
CA ALA A 461 -1.57 -22.13 27.12
C ALA A 461 -1.13 -23.37 26.32
N GLY A 462 0.00 -23.97 26.67
CA GLY A 462 0.57 -25.14 25.98
C GLY A 462 1.54 -24.83 24.83
N THR A 463 1.92 -23.56 24.61
CA THR A 463 2.96 -23.19 23.64
C THR A 463 4.35 -23.75 23.95
N GLU A 464 4.57 -24.15 25.19
CA GLU A 464 5.81 -24.76 25.69
C GLU A 464 5.90 -26.28 25.45
N LEU A 465 4.83 -26.90 24.93
CA LEU A 465 4.77 -28.35 24.71
C LEU A 465 5.69 -28.80 23.57
N LYS A 466 6.20 -30.04 23.68
CA LYS A 466 6.96 -30.66 22.60
C LYS A 466 6.06 -30.90 21.39
N GLY A 467 6.51 -30.49 20.20
CA GLY A 467 5.72 -30.53 18.98
C GLY A 467 5.05 -29.21 18.62
N VAL A 468 5.24 -28.15 19.41
CA VAL A 468 4.93 -26.77 18.98
C VAL A 468 6.14 -26.20 18.25
N TRP A 469 5.92 -25.75 17.02
CA TRP A 469 6.95 -25.22 16.13
C TRP A 469 6.59 -23.80 15.71
N PRO A 470 7.47 -22.81 15.86
CA PRO A 470 7.32 -21.55 15.13
C PRO A 470 7.58 -21.78 13.63
N ALA A 471 6.87 -21.04 12.77
CA ALA A 471 6.87 -21.30 11.33
C ALA A 471 8.23 -21.10 10.67
N LEU A 472 8.96 -20.03 11.00
CA LEU A 472 10.25 -19.72 10.38
C LEU A 472 11.34 -20.75 10.76
N PRO A 473 11.56 -21.09 12.06
CA PRO A 473 12.45 -22.19 12.43
C PRO A 473 12.09 -23.53 11.79
N PHE A 474 10.79 -23.84 11.66
CA PHE A 474 10.36 -25.07 10.98
C PHE A 474 10.76 -25.08 9.49
N LEU A 475 10.44 -24.01 8.77
CA LEU A 475 10.78 -23.88 7.35
C LEU A 475 12.30 -23.86 7.14
N GLU A 476 13.03 -23.18 8.01
CA GLU A 476 14.49 -23.12 8.00
C GLU A 476 15.12 -24.51 8.22
N ALA A 477 14.65 -25.27 9.21
CA ALA A 477 15.12 -26.62 9.48
C ALA A 477 14.92 -27.52 8.24
N VAL A 478 13.73 -27.47 7.63
CA VAL A 478 13.45 -28.25 6.41
C VAL A 478 14.32 -27.78 5.23
N ALA A 479 14.52 -26.47 5.07
CA ALA A 479 15.36 -25.92 4.00
C ALA A 479 16.84 -26.35 4.14
N LYS A 480 17.33 -26.53 5.36
CA LYS A 480 18.67 -27.07 5.67
C LYS A 480 18.77 -28.59 5.55
N GLY A 481 17.67 -29.29 5.28
CA GLY A 481 17.61 -30.74 5.25
C GLY A 481 17.68 -31.40 6.64
N GLU A 482 17.35 -30.64 7.70
CA GLU A 482 17.26 -31.16 9.06
C GLU A 482 16.02 -32.03 9.23
N THR A 483 16.07 -32.96 10.20
CA THR A 483 14.93 -33.82 10.51
C THR A 483 13.99 -33.12 11.47
N VAL A 484 12.69 -33.10 11.12
CA VAL A 484 11.63 -32.46 11.91
C VAL A 484 10.60 -33.50 12.35
N GLU A 485 10.30 -33.52 13.65
CA GLU A 485 9.33 -34.47 14.22
C GLU A 485 7.95 -33.82 14.36
N LEU A 486 7.07 -34.09 13.38
CA LEU A 486 5.71 -33.54 13.33
C LEU A 486 4.60 -34.52 13.73
N GLY A 487 4.87 -35.83 13.73
CA GLY A 487 3.83 -36.85 13.88
C GLY A 487 2.99 -37.01 12.61
N ARG A 488 1.72 -37.43 12.76
CA ARG A 488 0.83 -37.70 11.61
C ARG A 488 -0.10 -36.53 11.31
N ARG A 489 -0.60 -35.84 12.33
CA ARG A 489 -1.60 -34.75 12.19
C ARG A 489 -1.01 -33.43 12.64
N VAL A 490 -1.01 -32.42 11.76
CA VAL A 490 -0.42 -31.10 12.03
C VAL A 490 -1.49 -30.02 11.93
N ALA A 491 -1.57 -29.17 12.94
CA ALA A 491 -2.37 -27.96 12.90
C ALA A 491 -1.48 -26.74 12.62
N VAL A 492 -1.84 -25.90 11.67
CA VAL A 492 -1.10 -24.65 11.37
C VAL A 492 -1.99 -23.47 11.74
N ILE A 493 -1.51 -22.59 12.62
CA ILE A 493 -2.24 -21.40 13.06
C ILE A 493 -1.75 -20.20 12.25
N GLY A 494 -2.61 -19.66 11.39
CA GLY A 494 -2.25 -18.50 10.55
C GLY A 494 -3.02 -18.47 9.24
N GLY A 495 -2.79 -17.41 8.44
CA GLY A 495 -3.40 -17.27 7.11
C GLY A 495 -2.54 -16.54 6.08
N GLY A 496 -1.28 -16.24 6.41
CA GLY A 496 -0.31 -15.64 5.47
C GLY A 496 0.49 -16.68 4.69
N ASN A 497 1.41 -16.23 3.86
CA ASN A 497 2.24 -17.11 3.03
C ASN A 497 3.05 -18.10 3.87
N ALA A 498 3.61 -17.68 5.01
CA ALA A 498 4.31 -18.57 5.94
C ALA A 498 3.43 -19.73 6.44
N ALA A 499 2.13 -19.49 6.64
CA ALA A 499 1.18 -20.54 7.04
C ALA A 499 0.94 -21.54 5.90
N ILE A 500 0.78 -21.04 4.66
CA ILE A 500 0.60 -21.89 3.47
C ILE A 500 1.86 -22.70 3.18
N ASP A 501 3.03 -22.07 3.23
CA ASP A 501 4.31 -22.73 3.01
C ASP A 501 4.59 -23.79 4.08
N SER A 502 4.31 -23.47 5.35
CA SER A 502 4.42 -24.44 6.44
C SER A 502 3.48 -25.63 6.24
N ALA A 503 2.22 -25.36 5.86
CA ALA A 503 1.22 -26.40 5.66
C ALA A 503 1.57 -27.34 4.50
N ARG A 504 1.96 -26.78 3.36
CA ARG A 504 2.33 -27.54 2.16
C ARG A 504 3.66 -28.28 2.32
N THR A 505 4.57 -27.74 3.13
CA THR A 505 5.82 -28.42 3.51
C THR A 505 5.53 -29.61 4.42
N ALA A 506 4.75 -29.42 5.49
CA ALA A 506 4.34 -30.51 6.38
C ALA A 506 3.56 -31.62 5.63
N LEU A 507 2.70 -31.24 4.69
CA LEU A 507 1.98 -32.20 3.84
C LEU A 507 2.93 -33.05 2.99
N ARG A 508 3.96 -32.43 2.38
CA ARG A 508 5.00 -33.15 1.59
C ARG A 508 5.88 -34.06 2.46
N LEU A 509 5.99 -33.77 3.75
CA LEU A 509 6.63 -34.66 4.73
C LEU A 509 5.71 -35.83 5.15
N GLY A 510 4.52 -35.96 4.55
CA GLY A 510 3.59 -37.08 4.77
C GLY A 510 2.55 -36.84 5.87
N CYS A 511 2.40 -35.60 6.36
CA CYS A 511 1.44 -35.28 7.41
C CYS A 511 0.04 -34.97 6.86
N GLU A 512 -1.01 -35.24 7.65
CA GLU A 512 -2.35 -34.69 7.45
C GLU A 512 -2.41 -33.28 8.06
N VAL A 513 -2.67 -32.26 7.25
CA VAL A 513 -2.54 -30.85 7.68
C VAL A 513 -3.88 -30.13 7.71
N THR A 514 -4.12 -29.38 8.79
CA THR A 514 -5.27 -28.46 8.92
C THR A 514 -4.80 -27.05 9.26
N ILE A 515 -5.13 -26.07 8.43
CA ILE A 515 -4.95 -24.64 8.71
C ILE A 515 -6.11 -24.12 9.53
N VAL A 516 -5.82 -23.40 10.60
CA VAL A 516 -6.78 -22.74 11.49
C VAL A 516 -6.63 -21.23 11.33
N TYR A 517 -7.68 -20.58 10.83
CA TYR A 517 -7.69 -19.15 10.54
C TYR A 517 -8.88 -18.44 11.18
N ARG A 518 -8.60 -17.31 11.83
CA ARG A 518 -9.58 -16.57 12.65
C ARG A 518 -10.63 -15.80 11.85
N ARG A 519 -10.46 -15.61 10.53
CA ARG A 519 -11.37 -14.86 9.64
C ARG A 519 -11.87 -15.73 8.48
N GLU A 520 -12.54 -15.12 7.52
CA GLU A 520 -13.06 -15.80 6.32
C GLU A 520 -11.95 -16.04 5.29
N ARG A 521 -12.19 -16.94 4.33
CA ARG A 521 -11.24 -17.23 3.24
C ARG A 521 -10.83 -15.97 2.46
N LYS A 522 -11.78 -15.08 2.17
CA LYS A 522 -11.53 -13.83 1.43
C LYS A 522 -10.60 -12.86 2.16
N ASP A 523 -10.44 -13.00 3.48
CA ASP A 523 -9.60 -12.12 4.30
C ASP A 523 -8.15 -12.63 4.44
N MET A 524 -7.86 -13.83 3.90
CA MET A 524 -6.54 -14.44 3.99
C MET A 524 -5.50 -13.58 3.25
N PRO A 525 -4.40 -13.19 3.92
CA PRO A 525 -3.33 -12.40 3.29
C PRO A 525 -2.40 -13.22 2.37
N ALA A 526 -2.53 -14.55 2.32
CA ALA A 526 -1.74 -15.39 1.44
C ALA A 526 -2.11 -15.21 -0.04
N ILE A 527 -1.16 -15.54 -0.93
CA ILE A 527 -1.37 -15.52 -2.39
C ILE A 527 -2.48 -16.51 -2.76
N LYS A 528 -3.48 -16.04 -3.50
CA LYS A 528 -4.69 -16.81 -3.82
C LYS A 528 -4.35 -18.14 -4.50
N GLU A 529 -3.48 -18.11 -5.51
CA GLU A 529 -3.04 -19.30 -6.25
C GLU A 529 -2.38 -20.33 -5.34
N GLU A 530 -1.63 -19.88 -4.33
CA GLU A 530 -0.96 -20.75 -3.35
C GLU A 530 -1.97 -21.35 -2.37
N THR A 531 -2.98 -20.57 -1.95
CA THR A 531 -4.08 -21.08 -1.10
C THR A 531 -4.92 -22.12 -1.84
N ASP A 532 -5.24 -21.86 -3.11
CA ASP A 532 -6.02 -22.77 -3.94
C ASP A 532 -5.21 -24.06 -4.20
N THR A 533 -3.92 -23.94 -4.50
CA THR A 533 -3.03 -25.11 -4.67
C THR A 533 -2.90 -25.92 -3.38
N ALA A 534 -2.78 -25.28 -2.22
CA ALA A 534 -2.73 -25.98 -0.93
C ALA A 534 -3.97 -26.85 -0.69
N GLU A 535 -5.16 -26.33 -1.01
CA GLU A 535 -6.41 -27.08 -0.90
C GLU A 535 -6.47 -28.26 -1.88
N HIS A 536 -6.04 -28.05 -3.13
CA HIS A 536 -5.95 -29.12 -4.14
C HIS A 536 -4.97 -30.23 -3.74
N GLU A 537 -3.88 -29.90 -3.05
CA GLU A 537 -2.92 -30.88 -2.52
C GLU A 537 -3.49 -31.67 -1.32
N GLY A 538 -4.57 -31.19 -0.69
CA GLY A 538 -5.26 -31.88 0.42
C GLY A 538 -5.14 -31.20 1.78
N VAL A 539 -4.62 -29.96 1.84
CA VAL A 539 -4.64 -29.16 3.07
C VAL A 539 -6.09 -28.80 3.43
N ARG A 540 -6.50 -29.10 4.68
CA ARG A 540 -7.84 -28.76 5.18
C ARG A 540 -7.83 -27.36 5.78
N PHE A 541 -8.93 -26.61 5.64
CA PHE A 541 -9.08 -25.27 6.22
C PHE A 541 -10.19 -25.24 7.26
N ARG A 542 -9.93 -24.59 8.39
CA ARG A 542 -10.90 -24.21 9.41
C ARG A 542 -10.90 -22.69 9.55
N PHE A 543 -11.86 -22.07 8.89
CA PHE A 543 -12.13 -20.64 8.97
C PHE A 543 -12.93 -20.30 10.23
N LEU A 544 -12.96 -19.01 10.57
CA LEU A 544 -13.67 -18.49 11.74
C LEU A 544 -13.31 -19.27 13.01
N ALA A 545 -12.02 -19.56 13.20
CA ALA A 545 -11.50 -20.32 14.33
C ALA A 545 -10.25 -19.64 14.89
N THR A 546 -10.31 -19.22 16.15
CA THR A 546 -9.17 -18.63 16.87
C THR A 546 -8.62 -19.68 17.85
N PRO A 547 -7.29 -19.88 17.95
CA PRO A 547 -6.73 -20.80 18.93
C PRO A 547 -7.08 -20.38 20.36
N HIS A 548 -7.41 -21.36 21.21
CA HIS A 548 -7.71 -21.16 22.63
C HIS A 548 -6.56 -21.66 23.51
N ARG A 549 -6.16 -22.93 23.31
CA ARG A 549 -5.04 -23.58 23.99
C ARG A 549 -4.56 -24.80 23.23
N ILE A 550 -3.31 -25.18 23.46
CA ILE A 550 -2.70 -26.41 22.98
C ILE A 550 -2.72 -27.40 24.14
N VAL A 551 -3.24 -28.60 23.88
CA VAL A 551 -3.45 -29.64 24.90
C VAL A 551 -2.35 -30.68 24.74
N GLY A 552 -1.60 -30.90 25.81
CA GLY A 552 -0.56 -31.93 25.88
C GLY A 552 -1.08 -33.29 26.37
N ASP A 553 -0.28 -34.32 26.15
CA ASP A 553 -0.40 -35.61 26.84
C ASP A 553 0.38 -35.62 28.17
N ALA A 554 0.45 -36.78 28.82
CA ALA A 554 1.14 -36.94 30.10
C ALA A 554 2.68 -36.78 29.99
N GLU A 555 3.23 -36.85 28.79
CA GLU A 555 4.67 -36.74 28.50
C GLU A 555 5.06 -35.32 28.06
N GLY A 556 4.09 -34.40 28.01
CA GLY A 556 4.29 -33.01 27.60
C GLY A 556 4.38 -32.83 26.08
N LYS A 557 3.86 -33.78 25.29
CA LYS A 557 3.79 -33.68 23.83
C LYS A 557 2.41 -33.21 23.39
N VAL A 558 2.34 -32.45 22.30
CA VAL A 558 1.08 -32.00 21.71
C VAL A 558 0.17 -33.19 21.38
N LYS A 559 -1.09 -33.12 21.81
CA LYS A 559 -2.15 -34.09 21.55
C LYS A 559 -3.36 -33.49 20.83
N ALA A 560 -3.64 -32.20 21.04
CA ALA A 560 -4.71 -31.49 20.37
C ALA A 560 -4.54 -29.97 20.40
N LEU A 561 -5.21 -29.29 19.47
CA LEU A 561 -5.46 -27.85 19.48
C LEU A 561 -6.94 -27.63 19.78
N GLU A 562 -7.25 -26.85 20.81
CA GLU A 562 -8.60 -26.33 21.04
C GLU A 562 -8.71 -24.93 20.43
N SER A 563 -9.73 -24.72 19.62
CA SER A 563 -10.04 -23.45 18.97
C SER A 563 -11.44 -23.00 19.32
N VAL A 564 -11.63 -21.70 19.51
CA VAL A 564 -12.94 -21.07 19.68
C VAL A 564 -13.47 -20.67 18.31
N LYS A 565 -14.73 -20.99 18.02
CA LYS A 565 -15.42 -20.51 16.83
C LYS A 565 -15.65 -19.00 16.94
N THR A 566 -15.40 -18.27 15.87
CA THR A 566 -15.62 -16.83 15.81
C THR A 566 -16.83 -16.50 14.96
N ARG A 567 -17.46 -15.36 15.26
CA ARG A 567 -18.45 -14.71 14.39
C ARG A 567 -17.90 -13.39 13.89
N LEU A 568 -18.47 -12.89 12.81
CA LEU A 568 -18.10 -11.59 12.24
C LEU A 568 -18.64 -10.46 13.15
N GLY A 569 -17.75 -9.59 13.59
CA GLY A 569 -18.07 -8.33 14.27
C GLY A 569 -18.01 -7.14 13.31
N GLU A 570 -17.79 -5.95 13.87
CA GLU A 570 -17.65 -4.70 13.10
C GLU A 570 -16.40 -4.71 12.20
N PHE A 571 -16.45 -3.89 11.14
CA PHE A 571 -15.27 -3.60 10.32
C PHE A 571 -14.20 -2.88 11.15
N ASP A 572 -12.95 -3.35 11.05
CA ASP A 572 -11.78 -2.66 11.57
C ASP A 572 -11.29 -1.58 10.58
N ALA A 573 -10.28 -0.81 11.01
CA ALA A 573 -9.64 0.21 10.18
C ALA A 573 -8.94 -0.35 8.93
N SER A 574 -8.82 -1.67 8.75
CA SER A 574 -8.34 -2.27 7.50
C SER A 574 -9.47 -2.60 6.52
N GLY A 575 -10.72 -2.29 6.88
CA GLY A 575 -11.91 -2.67 6.11
C GLY A 575 -12.25 -4.16 6.23
N ARG A 576 -11.72 -4.86 7.25
CA ARG A 576 -11.99 -6.29 7.49
C ARG A 576 -12.82 -6.48 8.74
N ARG A 577 -13.70 -7.46 8.78
CA ARG A 577 -14.52 -7.71 9.98
C ARG A 577 -13.68 -8.28 11.12
N ARG A 578 -13.82 -7.70 12.32
CA ARG A 578 -13.16 -8.18 13.53
C ARG A 578 -13.75 -9.53 13.92
N PRO A 579 -12.93 -10.57 14.15
CA PRO A 579 -13.44 -11.83 14.64
C PRO A 579 -13.81 -11.70 16.11
N VAL A 580 -15.05 -12.02 16.47
CA VAL A 580 -15.55 -12.04 17.85
C VAL A 580 -15.66 -13.50 18.30
N PRO A 581 -14.93 -13.93 19.35
CA PRO A 581 -15.05 -15.28 19.89
C PRO A 581 -16.48 -15.59 20.35
N THR A 582 -16.91 -16.84 20.19
CA THR A 582 -18.15 -17.40 20.75
C THR A 582 -17.84 -18.30 21.93
N ASP A 583 -18.85 -18.90 22.57
CA ASP A 583 -18.65 -19.88 23.64
C ASP A 583 -18.40 -21.32 23.10
N GLU A 584 -18.43 -21.50 21.77
CA GLU A 584 -18.27 -22.82 21.13
C GLU A 584 -16.78 -23.16 20.97
N ILE A 585 -16.30 -24.12 21.78
CA ILE A 585 -14.94 -24.67 21.70
C ILE A 585 -14.95 -25.95 20.86
N VAL A 586 -14.07 -25.99 19.87
CA VAL A 586 -13.87 -27.14 18.99
C VAL A 586 -12.46 -27.69 19.21
N ARG A 587 -12.37 -29.00 19.44
CA ARG A 587 -11.10 -29.71 19.57
C ARG A 587 -10.66 -30.29 18.22
N LEU A 588 -9.40 -30.10 17.88
CA LEU A 588 -8.72 -30.70 16.74
C LEU A 588 -7.59 -31.59 17.27
N GLU A 589 -7.67 -32.90 17.08
CA GLU A 589 -6.56 -33.78 17.44
C GLU A 589 -5.39 -33.58 16.48
N CYS A 590 -4.21 -33.33 17.04
CA CYS A 590 -2.98 -33.12 16.29
C CYS A 590 -1.77 -33.52 17.14
N ASP A 591 -0.69 -33.92 16.47
CA ASP A 591 0.57 -34.35 17.08
C ASP A 591 1.62 -33.22 17.09
N ALA A 592 1.40 -32.19 16.27
CA ALA A 592 2.18 -30.95 16.24
C ALA A 592 1.31 -29.73 15.91
N VAL A 593 1.76 -28.55 16.36
CA VAL A 593 1.18 -27.25 16.04
C VAL A 593 2.26 -26.34 15.47
N ILE A 594 2.03 -25.77 14.29
CA ILE A 594 2.90 -24.74 13.70
C ILE A 594 2.28 -23.36 13.89
N LEU A 595 3.02 -22.44 14.51
CA LEU A 595 2.61 -21.06 14.77
C LEU A 595 3.11 -20.15 13.65
N ALA A 596 2.20 -19.74 12.76
CA ALA A 596 2.45 -18.84 11.63
C ALA A 596 1.67 -17.52 11.82
N VAL A 597 1.95 -16.84 12.93
CA VAL A 597 1.25 -15.64 13.41
C VAL A 597 1.93 -14.32 13.00
N GLY A 598 2.99 -14.41 12.21
CA GLY A 598 3.73 -13.29 11.63
C GLY A 598 5.09 -13.06 12.28
N GLU A 599 5.93 -12.26 11.64
CA GLU A 599 7.29 -12.01 12.05
C GLU A 599 7.50 -10.52 12.42
N THR A 600 8.43 -10.25 13.35
CA THR A 600 8.75 -8.92 13.85
C THR A 600 10.24 -8.62 13.73
N VAL A 601 10.56 -7.34 13.86
CA VAL A 601 11.95 -6.88 14.00
C VAL A 601 12.53 -7.37 15.33
N ASP A 602 13.82 -7.67 15.34
CA ASP A 602 14.57 -7.88 16.57
C ASP A 602 14.76 -6.54 17.31
N LEU A 603 13.83 -6.24 18.21
CA LEU A 603 13.87 -4.99 18.99
C LEU A 603 15.06 -4.93 19.96
N ASP A 604 15.66 -6.07 20.30
CA ASP A 604 16.83 -6.10 21.19
C ASP A 604 18.05 -5.56 20.44
N PHE A 605 18.23 -5.96 19.17
CA PHE A 605 19.20 -5.35 18.27
C PHE A 605 19.00 -3.83 18.14
N ALA A 606 17.75 -3.40 17.90
CA ALA A 606 17.43 -1.99 17.70
C ALA A 606 17.82 -1.13 18.92
N LYS A 607 17.41 -1.59 20.11
CA LYS A 607 17.69 -0.90 21.39
C LYS A 607 19.19 -0.91 21.71
N ALA A 608 19.85 -2.05 21.60
CA ALA A 608 21.28 -2.18 21.88
C ALA A 608 22.13 -1.32 20.93
N SER A 609 21.65 -1.11 19.70
CA SER A 609 22.33 -0.33 18.67
C SER A 609 22.04 1.18 18.71
N GLY A 610 21.18 1.65 19.63
CA GLY A 610 20.79 3.05 19.74
C GLY A 610 19.91 3.56 18.59
N LEU A 611 19.18 2.65 17.93
CA LEU A 611 18.27 2.99 16.83
C LEU A 611 16.88 3.36 17.37
N LYS A 612 16.27 4.42 16.83
CA LYS A 612 14.86 4.75 17.10
C LYS A 612 13.94 3.71 16.47
N VAL A 613 12.89 3.37 17.20
CA VAL A 613 11.87 2.39 16.81
C VAL A 613 10.52 3.10 16.83
N LYS A 614 9.72 2.87 15.79
CA LYS A 614 8.35 3.36 15.70
C LYS A 614 7.43 2.59 16.65
N ASP A 615 6.27 3.16 16.97
CA ASP A 615 5.23 2.46 17.76
C ASP A 615 4.76 1.15 17.10
N SER A 616 4.90 1.06 15.77
CA SER A 616 4.62 -0.17 14.98
C SER A 616 5.64 -1.30 15.20
N GLY A 617 6.72 -1.07 15.96
CA GLY A 617 7.77 -2.07 16.20
C GLY A 617 8.78 -2.23 15.06
N THR A 618 8.89 -1.25 14.15
CA THR A 618 9.88 -1.22 13.06
C THR A 618 10.87 -0.07 13.24
N ILE A 619 12.02 -0.13 12.55
CA ILE A 619 13.03 0.92 12.65
C ILE A 619 12.53 2.23 12.03
N GLU A 620 12.78 3.34 12.72
CA GLU A 620 12.51 4.68 12.20
C GLU A 620 13.62 5.14 11.26
N VAL A 621 13.22 5.56 10.07
CA VAL A 621 14.09 6.19 9.06
C VAL A 621 13.41 7.41 8.48
N ASP A 622 14.21 8.36 8.02
CA ASP A 622 13.70 9.42 7.17
C ASP A 622 13.19 8.82 5.84
N ARG A 623 11.96 9.17 5.44
CA ARG A 623 11.30 8.59 4.27
C ARG A 623 11.93 9.00 2.93
N TYR A 624 12.68 10.10 2.89
CA TYR A 624 13.29 10.66 1.68
C TYR A 624 14.76 10.28 1.56
N THR A 625 15.49 10.16 2.68
CA THR A 625 16.92 9.79 2.68
C THR A 625 17.19 8.33 3.07
N MET A 626 16.23 7.65 3.70
CA MET A 626 16.37 6.31 4.29
C MET A 626 17.36 6.23 5.47
N GLU A 627 17.87 7.37 5.94
CA GLU A 627 18.81 7.45 7.06
C GLU A 627 18.07 7.19 8.38
N THR A 628 18.70 6.42 9.26
CA THR A 628 18.20 6.10 10.59
C THR A 628 18.46 7.25 11.57
N SER A 629 18.10 7.07 12.84
CA SER A 629 18.51 7.99 13.91
C SER A 629 20.02 8.10 14.14
N ARG A 630 20.81 7.21 13.54
CA ARG A 630 22.27 7.22 13.59
C ARG A 630 22.82 7.69 12.25
N ALA A 631 23.62 8.75 12.26
CA ALA A 631 24.21 9.32 11.05
C ALA A 631 25.05 8.29 10.28
N ARG A 632 24.95 8.28 8.95
CA ARG A 632 25.59 7.32 8.03
C ARG A 632 25.07 5.88 8.11
N PHE A 633 24.07 5.61 8.94
CA PHE A 633 23.36 4.33 8.99
C PHE A 633 22.00 4.48 8.33
N TYR A 634 21.72 3.61 7.38
CA TYR A 634 20.48 3.55 6.62
C TYR A 634 19.81 2.21 6.90
N ALA A 635 18.49 2.13 6.75
CA ALA A 635 17.77 0.87 6.92
C ALA A 635 16.69 0.70 5.86
N GLY A 636 16.42 -0.54 5.47
CA GLY A 636 15.45 -0.83 4.41
C GLY A 636 14.89 -2.24 4.47
N GLY A 637 13.91 -2.50 3.60
CA GLY A 637 13.22 -3.78 3.53
C GLY A 637 12.25 -3.96 4.70
N ASP A 638 12.08 -5.22 5.11
CA ASP A 638 11.14 -5.58 6.17
C ASP A 638 11.51 -4.97 7.53
N LEU A 639 12.76 -4.51 7.69
CA LEU A 639 13.22 -3.83 8.91
C LEU A 639 12.49 -2.51 9.18
N ILE A 640 12.06 -1.80 8.13
CA ILE A 640 11.35 -0.50 8.25
C ILE A 640 9.86 -0.61 7.91
N SER A 641 9.48 -1.65 7.15
CA SER A 641 8.12 -1.85 6.65
C SER A 641 7.34 -2.95 7.35
N GLY A 642 8.01 -3.81 8.12
CA GLY A 642 7.45 -5.08 8.61
C GLY A 642 7.51 -6.15 7.53
N ALA A 643 7.14 -7.39 7.87
CA ALA A 643 7.12 -8.51 6.92
C ALA A 643 6.27 -8.16 5.68
N SER A 644 6.91 -8.18 4.50
CA SER A 644 6.30 -7.69 3.26
C SER A 644 6.61 -8.64 2.09
N ASN A 645 6.38 -8.19 0.85
CA ASN A 645 6.69 -8.99 -0.33
C ASN A 645 8.14 -8.73 -0.82
N VAL A 646 8.70 -9.71 -1.55
CA VAL A 646 10.09 -9.65 -2.03
C VAL A 646 10.38 -8.38 -2.86
N SER A 647 9.42 -7.92 -3.67
CA SER A 647 9.64 -6.77 -4.55
C SER A 647 9.70 -5.47 -3.76
N ASN A 648 8.86 -5.29 -2.73
CA ASN A 648 8.98 -4.17 -1.77
C ASN A 648 10.34 -4.19 -1.10
N ALA A 649 10.77 -5.35 -0.62
CA ALA A 649 12.05 -5.52 0.05
C ALA A 649 13.23 -5.11 -0.85
N MET A 650 13.24 -5.56 -2.11
CA MET A 650 14.27 -5.18 -3.09
C MET A 650 14.16 -3.72 -3.53
N GLY A 651 12.94 -3.19 -3.66
CA GLY A 651 12.68 -1.78 -3.99
C GLY A 651 13.30 -0.82 -2.97
N TYR A 652 13.24 -1.15 -1.68
CA TYR A 652 13.97 -0.40 -0.65
C TYR A 652 15.49 -0.50 -0.81
N GLY A 653 16.02 -1.66 -1.21
CA GLY A 653 17.45 -1.82 -1.51
C GLY A 653 17.90 -0.96 -2.68
N LYS A 654 17.15 -0.97 -3.79
CA LYS A 654 17.38 -0.10 -4.97
C LYS A 654 17.33 1.38 -4.60
N LYS A 655 16.30 1.80 -3.85
CA LYS A 655 16.14 3.18 -3.38
C LYS A 655 17.28 3.60 -2.46
N ALA A 656 17.66 2.75 -1.49
CA ALA A 656 18.73 3.06 -0.56
C ALA A 656 20.08 3.20 -1.26
N ALA A 657 20.42 2.31 -2.20
CA ALA A 657 21.64 2.41 -2.98
C ALA A 657 21.77 3.76 -3.71
N ARG A 658 20.68 4.20 -4.37
CA ARG A 658 20.63 5.51 -5.04
C ARG A 658 20.87 6.67 -4.08
N LEU A 659 20.11 6.71 -2.99
CA LEU A 659 20.16 7.83 -2.04
C LEU A 659 21.49 7.90 -1.28
N MET A 660 22.06 6.75 -0.92
CA MET A 660 23.35 6.71 -0.26
C MET A 660 24.49 7.12 -1.18
N ASP A 661 24.49 6.69 -2.45
CA ASP A 661 25.47 7.17 -3.45
C ASP A 661 25.37 8.68 -3.65
N GLU A 662 24.16 9.18 -3.89
CA GLU A 662 23.92 10.62 -4.09
C GLU A 662 24.43 11.45 -2.90
N ARG A 663 24.15 10.99 -1.68
CA ARG A 663 24.58 11.65 -0.45
C ARG A 663 26.09 11.60 -0.22
N ILE A 664 26.73 10.45 -0.47
CA ILE A 664 28.18 10.29 -0.25
C ILE A 664 29.00 10.98 -1.33
N MET A 665 28.53 10.94 -2.57
CA MET A 665 29.23 11.52 -3.72
C MET A 665 28.89 13.00 -3.91
N GLY A 666 27.80 13.49 -3.31
CA GLY A 666 27.33 14.87 -3.48
C GLY A 666 26.82 15.17 -4.89
N ALA A 667 26.44 14.15 -5.66
CA ALA A 667 25.98 14.27 -7.04
C ALA A 667 25.05 13.12 -7.42
N TYR A 668 24.03 13.42 -8.22
CA TYR A 668 23.14 12.41 -8.77
C TYR A 668 23.80 11.68 -9.95
N ARG A 669 24.16 10.40 -9.76
CA ARG A 669 24.88 9.56 -10.75
C ARG A 669 24.06 8.42 -11.32
N TRP A 670 22.83 8.22 -10.83
CA TRP A 670 22.01 7.04 -11.12
C TRP A 670 21.74 6.84 -12.61
N ASP A 671 21.52 7.93 -13.35
CA ASP A 671 21.22 7.88 -14.79
C ASP A 671 22.40 7.36 -15.64
N GLN A 672 23.62 7.37 -15.10
CA GLN A 672 24.79 6.79 -15.77
C GLN A 672 24.71 5.26 -15.88
N LEU A 673 23.87 4.60 -15.07
CA LEU A 673 23.59 3.17 -15.18
C LEU A 673 22.55 2.85 -16.28
N GLY A 674 22.03 3.87 -16.98
CA GLY A 674 21.02 3.73 -18.01
C GLY A 674 21.44 2.77 -19.13
N LEU A 675 20.47 2.01 -19.64
CA LEU A 675 20.72 0.97 -20.65
C LEU A 675 20.95 1.53 -22.06
N GLY A 676 20.47 2.74 -22.36
CA GLY A 676 20.53 3.33 -23.71
C GLY A 676 19.82 2.52 -24.80
N MET A 677 19.02 1.52 -24.42
CA MET A 677 18.30 0.64 -25.34
C MET A 677 17.05 1.33 -25.90
N SER A 678 16.95 1.39 -27.22
CA SER A 678 15.72 1.73 -27.93
C SER A 678 14.90 0.47 -28.22
N TYR A 679 13.58 0.66 -28.32
CA TYR A 679 12.60 -0.32 -28.72
C TYR A 679 11.52 0.38 -29.55
N SER A 680 10.84 -0.38 -30.41
CA SER A 680 9.82 0.15 -31.30
C SER A 680 8.72 0.85 -30.50
N GLN A 681 8.39 2.08 -30.91
CA GLN A 681 7.19 2.79 -30.46
C GLN A 681 6.06 2.68 -31.49
N GLU A 682 6.29 1.94 -32.58
CA GLU A 682 5.26 1.69 -33.58
C GLU A 682 4.28 0.66 -33.02
N PRO A 683 2.99 1.00 -32.88
CA PRO A 683 1.98 0.01 -32.52
C PRO A 683 1.95 -1.09 -33.59
N PRO A 684 1.74 -2.37 -33.22
CA PRO A 684 1.62 -3.43 -34.21
C PRO A 684 0.44 -3.17 -35.14
N ASP A 685 0.60 -3.53 -36.41
CA ASP A 685 -0.43 -3.35 -37.45
C ASP A 685 -1.73 -4.12 -37.10
N GLU A 686 -1.60 -5.25 -36.40
CA GLU A 686 -2.71 -6.07 -35.92
C GLU A 686 -2.68 -6.18 -34.38
N PRO A 687 -3.66 -5.60 -33.65
CA PRO A 687 -3.74 -5.68 -32.19
C PRO A 687 -3.85 -7.10 -31.63
N GLU A 688 -4.31 -8.06 -32.43
CA GLU A 688 -4.55 -9.45 -32.04
C GLU A 688 -3.28 -10.32 -31.98
N ALA A 689 -2.13 -9.79 -32.46
CA ALA A 689 -0.86 -10.50 -32.47
C ALA A 689 -0.07 -10.45 -31.13
N LEU A 690 -0.62 -9.81 -30.08
CA LEU A 690 -0.04 -9.61 -28.74
C LEU A 690 -0.83 -10.28 -27.61
#